data_AF-A0A8H5CWI7-F1
#
_entry.id   AF-A0A8H5CWI7-F1
#
_cell.length_a   1.000
_cell.length_b   1.000
_cell.length_c   1.000
_cell.angle_alpha   90.00
_cell.angle_beta   90.00
_cell.angle_gamma   90.00
#
_symmetry.space_group_name_H-M   'P 1'
#
loop_
_entity.id
_entity.type
_entity.pdbx_description
1 polymer ?
#
loop_
_entity_poly.entity_id
_entity_poly.type
_entity_poly.pdbx_seq_one_letter_code
_entity_poly.pdbx_strand_id
1 'polypeptide(L)'
;MAINAPVAVVPRRRRHSSSNRDADSFVPSSLARAAVDPRISVVPPPRPKSTPAEERPAQRRRQKSPVVSDAEGDFDGNVDYDVSSESGESLEGEAFTNSIKKDSMKRHHRDSALASPESTSDDDEAASPVNNSKSRPTRPLPSRKMDSEDSKPTTSTLNPHAHPFSSSSNTARLANLSNPHMLPQVASVPRGPSAAGAGINSANTPRRLFVVLEKACLEAYRVSSGSKGGRPGKPGKEGEVKYTLLNCDDHQGILAKTGRDIADARPDITHQCLLTLLDSPLNKAGLLQVYIHTAKGVLIEVNPHVRIPRTFKRFSGLMVQLLHKLSIRGVNGSEKLLKVVKNPVTDHFPPNTYKITLSGDAPVRKLSSYLPTLPQPAAHNIAVFVGAMARGKDDFADQYVDEKIGLSGFALSASVACGKCEGLRAYHHQWVRKDKIMEELSKDPVFSKEGRDFMTRTEKYTRGLRMIKRVAELGDSLGWTKEETRLAMHSLDESLPISLHTTAFEPVFLAQASPTLLSTYAPLADKLGIFGCYLQTELGHGSNVSGLETTATYISETQEFEIHSPTLSSSKWWIGALGKTATHGVVQAQLILPDGKGGKKSMGPHLFFVQLRSLETHRLLPGITAGDIGPKAFAGFAATDNGFARFNHVRIPKENMLSKFAQVTDKGEYVKPPHAKISYGGMLYIRSGMVTSSGWLIARAAVISIRYGTVRRQGNKRSDGLESQVISYPSLYVRLMPILARAYVYIELGRALTRSFNSMSERLAAGDTSLLAELHATTSGLKSLCTAASVADAENARRSMGGHGYSAFSGIGRAYADLVPSVTFEGENFVLDQQAVRAALKAYRTLFTSGKAVASVNSSSLPPSTAYLRLLLTSNSQPPALTESSWTDPETLTVLIEWRAAAIVRDFAVASASEKTDMWNVDATIYQRVSKAVTESFVAGEVSGMFKTLDEDRALGQGEKQVLKKLYTLFLLTTIEASLSDFLSFGLLRISGSVSSTVTDPTRSLRQAISTLCKQILPEAIGLTDAFGFSDWDLDSALGRYDGDTYQALWERAQTEPLNQKEVSDAYEESIKPMLQRGQRLAKMGAKL
;
A
#
# COMPACT_ATOMS: atom_id res chain seq x y z
N MET A 1 67.57 -29.66 0.34
CA MET A 1 66.35 -29.61 -0.50
C MET A 1 65.17 -29.63 0.47
N ALA A 2 64.35 -28.60 0.63
CA ALA A 2 63.50 -27.94 -0.38
C ALA A 2 62.38 -28.91 -0.85
N ILE A 3 61.08 -28.59 -0.84
CA ILE A 3 60.39 -27.28 -0.81
C ILE A 3 59.16 -27.32 0.14
N ASN A 4 58.88 -26.21 0.84
CA ASN A 4 57.67 -25.99 1.64
C ASN A 4 56.60 -25.22 0.85
N ALA A 5 55.31 -25.51 1.09
CA ALA A 5 54.19 -24.62 0.76
C ALA A 5 53.03 -24.82 1.77
N PRO A 6 52.67 -23.81 2.60
CA PRO A 6 51.63 -23.95 3.62
C PRO A 6 50.28 -23.32 3.25
N VAL A 7 49.25 -23.73 4.00
CA VAL A 7 47.90 -23.13 4.04
C VAL A 7 47.95 -21.72 4.63
N ALA A 8 47.14 -20.80 4.11
CA ALA A 8 46.95 -19.46 4.69
C ALA A 8 45.46 -19.12 4.88
N VAL A 9 45.07 -18.88 6.14
CA VAL A 9 43.80 -18.25 6.53
C VAL A 9 44.06 -16.84 7.03
N VAL A 10 43.15 -15.94 6.68
CA VAL A 10 43.06 -14.49 6.99
C VAL A 10 43.58 -14.06 8.37
N PRO A 11 44.30 -12.92 8.43
CA PRO A 11 44.10 -11.99 9.54
C PRO A 11 43.80 -10.53 9.13
N ARG A 12 43.10 -9.84 10.05
CA ARG A 12 42.67 -8.43 10.01
C ARG A 12 43.87 -7.45 9.95
N ARG A 13 43.63 -6.22 9.45
CA ARG A 13 44.41 -5.03 9.84
C ARG A 13 43.54 -3.82 10.17
N ARG A 14 44.00 -2.99 11.10
CA ARG A 14 43.34 -1.77 11.60
C ARG A 14 44.39 -0.67 11.73
N ARG A 15 44.12 0.50 11.12
CA ARG A 15 44.57 1.87 11.49
C ARG A 15 46.05 2.29 11.54
N HIS A 16 46.30 3.46 10.91
CA HIS A 16 47.31 4.51 11.20
C HIS A 16 48.80 4.14 10.99
N SER A 17 49.72 5.06 10.68
CA SER A 17 49.69 6.53 10.45
C SER A 17 50.98 6.98 9.72
N SER A 18 50.95 8.19 9.11
CA SER A 18 52.12 9.08 8.81
C SER A 18 53.27 8.54 7.91
N SER A 19 53.96 9.34 7.08
CA SER A 19 53.79 10.75 6.66
C SER A 19 54.70 11.07 5.46
N ASN A 20 54.39 12.19 4.79
CA ASN A 20 55.34 13.17 4.21
C ASN A 20 56.08 12.95 2.86
N ARG A 21 55.96 14.03 2.06
CA ARG A 21 56.87 14.58 1.02
C ARG A 21 56.83 13.90 -0.36
N ASP A 22 56.35 14.60 -1.39
CA ASP A 22 56.98 15.67 -2.21
C ASP A 22 57.82 15.02 -3.33
N ALA A 23 57.75 15.42 -4.61
CA ALA A 23 56.87 16.34 -5.34
C ALA A 23 56.96 15.99 -6.85
N ASP A 24 56.30 16.77 -7.71
CA ASP A 24 56.66 17.04 -9.13
C ASP A 24 56.81 15.85 -10.12
N SER A 25 56.20 15.79 -11.31
CA SER A 25 55.53 16.79 -12.14
C SER A 25 55.24 16.20 -13.54
N PHE A 26 54.54 16.99 -14.37
CA PHE A 26 54.44 16.95 -15.84
C PHE A 26 53.74 15.82 -16.63
N VAL A 27 52.77 16.31 -17.40
CA VAL A 27 51.93 15.84 -18.53
C VAL A 27 52.31 16.77 -19.73
N PRO A 28 51.94 16.66 -21.04
CA PRO A 28 51.20 15.65 -21.86
C PRO A 28 51.87 15.24 -23.24
N SER A 29 51.09 14.53 -24.09
CA SER A 29 51.07 14.60 -25.60
C SER A 29 52.12 13.77 -26.38
N SER A 30 51.95 13.34 -27.65
CA SER A 30 50.77 13.12 -28.55
C SER A 30 51.20 12.34 -29.83
N LEU A 31 50.23 11.97 -30.71
CA LEU A 31 50.39 11.47 -32.13
C LEU A 31 50.94 10.02 -32.34
N ALA A 32 50.73 9.30 -33.47
CA ALA A 32 49.62 9.20 -34.44
C ALA A 32 49.81 8.03 -35.44
N ARG A 33 48.70 7.42 -35.93
CA ARG A 33 48.46 6.70 -37.23
C ARG A 33 49.43 5.61 -37.79
N ALA A 34 48.83 4.46 -38.16
CA ALA A 34 48.99 3.79 -39.49
C ALA A 34 47.80 2.80 -39.73
N ALA A 35 47.54 2.37 -40.97
CA ALA A 35 46.33 1.62 -41.39
C ALA A 35 46.62 0.44 -42.34
N VAL A 36 45.68 -0.53 -42.51
CA VAL A 36 45.75 -1.64 -43.50
C VAL A 36 44.36 -2.09 -44.02
N ASP A 37 44.27 -2.28 -45.36
CA ASP A 37 43.26 -2.97 -46.22
C ASP A 37 43.95 -3.16 -47.62
N PRO A 38 43.58 -4.07 -48.57
CA PRO A 38 42.51 -5.08 -48.58
C PRO A 38 42.91 -6.56 -48.90
N ARG A 39 41.94 -7.45 -48.63
CA ARG A 39 41.47 -8.64 -49.42
C ARG A 39 42.48 -9.52 -50.22
N ILE A 40 42.41 -10.84 -50.00
CA ILE A 40 41.91 -11.88 -50.96
C ILE A 40 41.78 -13.25 -50.26
N SER A 41 40.93 -14.16 -50.78
CA SER A 41 40.49 -15.42 -50.15
C SER A 41 41.17 -16.69 -50.68
N VAL A 42 41.23 -17.79 -49.88
CA VAL A 42 41.30 -19.19 -50.36
C VAL A 42 40.49 -20.13 -49.43
N VAL A 43 40.02 -21.26 -50.00
CA VAL A 43 39.01 -22.24 -49.56
C VAL A 43 39.56 -23.39 -48.67
N PRO A 44 38.74 -24.00 -47.76
CA PRO A 44 39.08 -25.25 -47.04
C PRO A 44 38.63 -26.56 -47.75
N PRO A 45 39.33 -27.71 -47.54
CA PRO A 45 39.18 -28.94 -48.34
C PRO A 45 38.06 -29.93 -47.90
N PRO A 46 37.74 -30.97 -48.72
CA PRO A 46 36.45 -31.70 -48.65
C PRO A 46 36.46 -33.02 -47.84
N ARG A 47 35.24 -33.52 -47.55
CA ARG A 47 34.94 -34.78 -46.83
C ARG A 47 34.78 -35.99 -47.80
N PRO A 48 35.37 -37.18 -47.55
CA PRO A 48 35.17 -38.38 -48.37
C PRO A 48 33.80 -39.10 -48.17
N LYS A 49 33.45 -39.96 -49.14
CA LYS A 49 32.19 -40.76 -49.22
C LYS A 49 32.40 -42.26 -48.85
N SER A 50 31.33 -43.06 -48.98
CA SER A 50 31.00 -44.32 -48.29
C SER A 50 31.35 -45.67 -49.00
N THR A 51 30.98 -46.79 -48.33
CA THR A 51 30.80 -48.20 -48.83
C THR A 51 32.08 -48.99 -49.20
N PRO A 52 32.09 -50.36 -49.31
CA PRO A 52 31.00 -51.35 -49.41
C PRO A 52 30.82 -52.30 -48.19
N ALA A 53 30.82 -53.64 -48.37
CA ALA A 53 30.29 -54.70 -47.47
C ALA A 53 30.85 -56.13 -47.79
N GLU A 54 30.63 -57.11 -46.90
CA GLU A 54 30.71 -58.61 -47.06
C GLU A 54 30.41 -59.28 -45.68
N GLU A 55 30.02 -60.55 -45.47
CA GLU A 55 29.03 -61.44 -46.12
C GLU A 55 28.47 -62.46 -45.06
N ARG A 56 27.46 -63.30 -45.36
CA ARG A 56 26.72 -64.14 -44.36
C ARG A 56 27.21 -65.62 -44.28
N PRO A 57 26.65 -66.49 -43.40
CA PRO A 57 25.47 -67.29 -43.82
C PRO A 57 24.42 -67.72 -42.75
N ALA A 58 23.18 -67.94 -43.23
CA ALA A 58 22.12 -68.90 -42.75
C ALA A 58 21.54 -68.81 -41.31
N GLN A 59 20.29 -69.18 -40.98
CA GLN A 59 18.99 -69.49 -41.64
C GLN A 59 17.91 -69.36 -40.50
N ARG A 60 16.58 -69.16 -40.66
CA ARG A 60 15.59 -69.72 -41.61
C ARG A 60 14.24 -68.97 -41.50
N ARG A 61 13.54 -68.70 -42.63
CA ARG A 61 12.07 -68.55 -42.89
C ARG A 61 11.11 -68.01 -41.77
N ARG A 62 10.04 -67.22 -41.97
CA ARG A 62 9.24 -66.57 -43.07
C ARG A 62 8.03 -65.88 -42.33
N GLN A 63 7.12 -65.01 -42.80
CA GLN A 63 6.77 -64.20 -44.00
C GLN A 63 5.67 -63.17 -43.50
N LYS A 64 5.11 -62.16 -44.20
CA LYS A 64 5.19 -61.55 -45.55
C LYS A 64 4.62 -60.11 -45.45
N SER A 65 5.14 -59.13 -46.21
CA SER A 65 4.51 -57.80 -46.47
C SER A 65 3.41 -57.89 -47.56
N PRO A 66 2.66 -56.83 -47.98
CA PRO A 66 3.13 -55.54 -48.59
C PRO A 66 2.51 -54.26 -47.97
N VAL A 67 3.01 -53.00 -48.10
CA VAL A 67 3.37 -52.11 -49.26
C VAL A 67 2.11 -51.56 -49.98
N VAL A 68 1.91 -50.23 -50.17
CA VAL A 68 2.35 -49.30 -51.26
C VAL A 68 2.08 -47.84 -50.76
N SER A 69 3.00 -46.84 -50.75
CA SER A 69 3.54 -45.99 -51.85
C SER A 69 2.53 -44.94 -52.40
N ASP A 70 2.86 -43.72 -52.88
CA ASP A 70 4.08 -42.87 -52.89
C ASP A 70 3.70 -41.40 -53.27
N ALA A 71 4.69 -40.48 -53.23
CA ALA A 71 4.76 -39.19 -53.94
C ALA A 71 3.81 -38.04 -53.51
N GLU A 72 4.13 -36.75 -53.72
CA GLU A 72 5.38 -35.94 -53.65
C GLU A 72 4.93 -34.47 -53.85
N GLY A 73 5.64 -33.47 -53.29
CA GLY A 73 5.26 -32.05 -53.51
C GLY A 73 5.64 -31.06 -52.41
N ASP A 74 6.94 -30.84 -52.19
CA ASP A 74 7.62 -29.54 -52.42
C ASP A 74 6.74 -28.26 -52.35
N PHE A 75 7.09 -27.20 -51.60
CA PHE A 75 8.42 -26.62 -51.39
C PHE A 75 8.47 -25.68 -50.14
N ASP A 76 9.66 -25.56 -49.53
CA ASP A 76 10.23 -24.53 -48.61
C ASP A 76 9.36 -23.48 -47.86
N GLY A 77 9.67 -23.13 -46.60
CA GLY A 77 10.71 -23.65 -45.71
C GLY A 77 10.88 -22.89 -44.38
N ASN A 78 11.17 -23.66 -43.30
CA ASN A 78 12.11 -23.50 -42.17
C ASN A 78 12.55 -22.09 -41.67
N VAL A 79 12.89 -21.89 -40.38
CA VAL A 79 13.84 -22.69 -39.58
C VAL A 79 13.45 -22.86 -38.09
N ASP A 80 13.61 -24.09 -37.60
CA ASP A 80 13.51 -24.52 -36.20
C ASP A 80 14.77 -24.22 -35.36
N TYR A 81 14.66 -24.40 -34.03
CA TYR A 81 15.79 -24.81 -33.19
C TYR A 81 15.45 -26.10 -32.46
N ASP A 82 16.27 -27.12 -32.67
CA ASP A 82 16.03 -28.50 -32.28
C ASP A 82 16.60 -28.84 -30.89
N VAL A 83 16.03 -29.87 -30.25
CA VAL A 83 16.41 -30.38 -28.93
C VAL A 83 16.78 -31.85 -29.06
N SER A 84 17.97 -32.22 -28.58
CA SER A 84 18.31 -33.63 -28.37
C SER A 84 18.85 -33.86 -26.96
N SER A 85 18.23 -34.83 -26.30
CA SER A 85 18.68 -35.49 -25.09
C SER A 85 19.09 -36.91 -25.45
N GLU A 86 20.15 -37.45 -24.85
CA GLU A 86 20.20 -38.89 -24.61
C GLU A 86 21.04 -39.26 -23.38
N SER A 87 20.78 -40.45 -22.86
CA SER A 87 21.17 -40.93 -21.53
C SER A 87 22.27 -41.99 -21.59
N GLY A 88 22.87 -42.29 -20.44
CA GLY A 88 23.75 -43.45 -20.25
C GLY A 88 23.96 -43.76 -18.77
N GLU A 89 23.40 -44.88 -18.30
CA GLU A 89 23.57 -45.38 -16.92
C GLU A 89 24.77 -46.33 -16.78
N SER A 90 25.13 -46.63 -15.52
CA SER A 90 26.06 -47.69 -15.10
C SER A 90 25.70 -48.15 -13.69
N LEU A 91 26.07 -49.38 -13.31
CA LEU A 91 25.48 -50.12 -12.18
C LEU A 91 26.54 -50.72 -11.24
N GLU A 92 26.06 -51.22 -10.10
CA GLU A 92 26.73 -52.09 -9.13
C GLU A 92 27.90 -51.47 -8.30
N GLY A 93 28.08 -51.81 -7.01
CA GLY A 93 27.27 -52.65 -6.13
C GLY A 93 27.86 -52.77 -4.71
N GLU A 94 26.97 -52.99 -3.73
CA GLU A 94 27.17 -53.54 -2.37
C GLU A 94 28.15 -52.90 -1.35
N ALA A 95 27.91 -53.23 -0.07
CA ALA A 95 28.61 -52.73 1.11
C ALA A 95 29.37 -53.86 1.82
N PHE A 96 30.42 -53.57 2.60
CA PHE A 96 30.78 -54.36 3.80
C PHE A 96 31.70 -53.58 4.77
N THR A 97 32.14 -54.23 5.86
CA THR A 97 32.46 -53.59 7.15
C THR A 97 33.95 -53.67 7.59
N ASN A 98 34.35 -52.72 8.45
CA ASN A 98 35.29 -52.82 9.60
C ASN A 98 36.73 -53.38 9.48
N SER A 99 37.58 -52.87 10.41
CA SER A 99 38.77 -53.55 11.01
C SER A 99 40.07 -53.65 10.15
N ILE A 100 41.31 -53.61 10.68
CA ILE A 100 41.83 -53.56 12.08
C ILE A 100 43.33 -53.15 12.17
N LYS A 101 43.72 -52.34 13.19
CA LYS A 101 45.04 -52.23 13.90
C LYS A 101 46.32 -51.88 13.05
N LYS A 102 47.53 -51.58 13.59
CA LYS A 102 48.26 -52.03 14.80
C LYS A 102 49.37 -51.06 15.32
N ASP A 103 49.65 -51.20 16.63
CA ASP A 103 50.95 -51.13 17.37
C ASP A 103 51.86 -49.88 17.27
N SER A 104 52.11 -49.12 18.36
CA SER A 104 53.11 -49.31 19.46
C SER A 104 54.50 -48.63 19.17
N MET A 105 55.38 -48.19 20.09
CA MET A 105 55.47 -48.26 21.56
C MET A 105 56.60 -47.31 22.11
N LYS A 106 56.60 -47.02 23.43
CA LYS A 106 57.75 -46.68 24.35
C LYS A 106 58.25 -45.22 24.55
N ARG A 107 58.06 -44.74 25.82
CA ARG A 107 59.03 -44.24 26.85
C ARG A 107 59.93 -43.02 26.52
N HIS A 108 60.26 -42.08 27.44
CA HIS A 108 60.45 -42.15 28.90
C HIS A 108 60.13 -40.81 29.64
N HIS A 109 59.80 -40.91 30.95
CA HIS A 109 60.18 -40.07 32.13
C HIS A 109 60.57 -38.56 31.98
N ARG A 110 60.29 -37.66 32.95
CA ARG A 110 59.94 -37.79 34.39
C ARG A 110 59.28 -36.48 34.92
N ASP A 111 58.52 -36.58 36.02
CA ASP A 111 58.32 -35.66 37.19
C ASP A 111 58.42 -34.12 37.00
N SER A 112 57.70 -33.19 37.67
CA SER A 112 56.48 -33.13 38.53
C SER A 112 56.21 -31.61 38.81
N ALA A 113 55.20 -31.07 39.53
CA ALA A 113 54.16 -31.61 40.39
C ALA A 113 52.91 -30.67 40.52
N LEU A 114 52.05 -31.02 41.47
CA LEU A 114 50.94 -30.37 42.21
C LEU A 114 51.10 -28.87 42.60
N ALA A 115 50.05 -28.10 42.97
CA ALA A 115 48.60 -28.35 43.06
C ALA A 115 47.74 -27.04 43.08
N SER A 116 46.42 -27.21 42.90
CA SER A 116 45.32 -26.29 43.27
C SER A 116 44.97 -26.45 44.79
N PRO A 117 43.85 -25.95 45.40
CA PRO A 117 42.75 -25.07 44.89
C PRO A 117 42.21 -23.99 45.90
N GLU A 118 41.10 -23.34 45.52
CA GLU A 118 39.91 -22.99 46.36
C GLU A 118 39.88 -21.90 47.47
N SER A 119 38.63 -21.62 47.91
CA SER A 119 38.11 -20.67 48.93
C SER A 119 38.13 -19.16 48.55
N THR A 120 37.05 -18.36 48.50
CA THR A 120 35.73 -18.15 49.17
C THR A 120 35.74 -16.97 50.15
N SER A 121 34.56 -16.33 50.33
CA SER A 121 34.20 -15.29 51.33
C SER A 121 34.92 -13.93 51.28
N ASP A 122 34.39 -12.82 51.78
CA ASP A 122 33.01 -12.29 51.94
C ASP A 122 33.14 -10.78 52.34
N ASP A 123 32.02 -10.09 52.54
CA ASP A 123 31.82 -8.91 53.43
C ASP A 123 32.47 -7.52 53.15
N ASP A 124 31.58 -6.61 52.72
CA ASP A 124 31.12 -5.41 53.43
C ASP A 124 31.89 -4.08 53.65
N GLU A 125 31.04 -3.05 53.66
CA GLU A 125 31.08 -1.72 54.30
C GLU A 125 32.29 -0.75 54.21
N ALA A 126 32.08 0.28 53.39
CA ALA A 126 31.87 1.69 53.79
C ALA A 126 32.92 2.51 54.61
N ALA A 127 32.76 3.84 54.47
CA ALA A 127 33.32 4.95 55.23
C ALA A 127 34.68 5.58 54.80
N SER A 128 34.57 6.88 54.45
CA SER A 128 35.63 7.90 54.36
C SER A 128 36.13 8.32 55.77
N PRO A 129 36.95 9.40 56.01
CA PRO A 129 37.46 10.47 55.12
C PRO A 129 38.92 10.96 55.40
N VAL A 130 39.33 12.09 54.75
CA VAL A 130 40.02 13.30 55.34
C VAL A 130 41.13 13.93 54.46
N ASN A 131 40.86 15.18 54.03
CA ASN A 131 41.70 16.36 53.78
C ASN A 131 43.21 16.29 53.40
N ASN A 132 43.58 17.00 52.31
CA ASN A 132 44.11 18.40 52.31
C ASN A 132 44.62 18.79 50.89
N SER A 133 44.85 20.05 50.50
CA SER A 133 44.15 21.34 50.64
C SER A 133 44.85 22.41 49.74
N LYS A 134 44.23 23.59 49.52
CA LYS A 134 44.76 24.83 48.86
C LYS A 134 44.83 24.84 47.30
N SER A 135 44.58 25.93 46.56
CA SER A 135 43.73 27.15 46.68
C SER A 135 43.92 28.01 45.39
N ARG A 136 42.91 28.32 44.56
CA ARG A 136 42.04 29.56 44.52
C ARG A 136 42.75 30.83 43.95
N PRO A 137 42.08 31.96 43.59
CA PRO A 137 40.70 32.30 43.11
C PRO A 137 40.73 32.95 41.68
N THR A 138 39.76 33.63 41.02
CA THR A 138 38.60 34.53 41.33
C THR A 138 37.58 34.52 40.14
N ARG A 139 36.24 34.35 40.29
CA ARG A 139 35.13 35.30 40.67
C ARG A 139 34.52 36.14 39.48
N PRO A 140 33.26 36.66 39.55
CA PRO A 140 32.28 36.51 38.45
C PRO A 140 31.40 37.75 38.08
N LEU A 141 30.43 37.56 37.16
CA LEU A 141 29.10 38.22 36.93
C LEU A 141 28.86 39.71 37.28
N PRO A 142 28.01 40.40 36.48
CA PRO A 142 26.71 40.81 37.05
C PRO A 142 25.49 40.80 36.09
N SER A 143 24.31 41.03 36.69
CA SER A 143 22.96 41.08 36.10
C SER A 143 22.24 42.42 36.38
N ARG A 144 21.33 42.88 35.49
CA ARG A 144 20.19 43.85 35.69
C ARG A 144 19.67 44.34 34.31
N LYS A 145 18.48 44.90 34.07
CA LYS A 145 17.11 44.91 34.67
C LYS A 145 16.18 45.64 33.64
N MET A 146 14.84 45.46 33.71
CA MET A 146 13.72 46.45 33.59
C MET A 146 13.93 47.78 32.76
N ASP A 147 13.03 48.34 31.93
CA ASP A 147 11.54 48.32 31.84
C ASP A 147 10.97 48.81 30.46
N SER A 148 9.64 48.68 30.30
CA SER A 148 8.65 49.58 29.60
C SER A 148 8.72 50.00 28.11
N GLU A 149 7.64 49.63 27.39
CA GLU A 149 6.72 50.49 26.60
C GLU A 149 7.12 51.33 25.35
N ASP A 150 6.41 51.01 24.25
CA ASP A 150 5.64 51.89 23.34
C ASP A 150 6.22 52.55 22.05
N SER A 151 5.27 52.73 21.13
CA SER A 151 5.20 53.70 20.01
C SER A 151 5.70 53.33 18.58
N LYS A 152 5.19 54.12 17.62
CA LYS A 152 5.00 53.82 16.18
C LYS A 152 6.03 54.50 15.26
N PRO A 153 6.12 54.10 13.97
CA PRO A 153 7.12 54.62 13.02
C PRO A 153 6.70 55.94 12.33
N THR A 154 7.68 56.66 11.78
CA THR A 154 7.47 57.91 11.01
C THR A 154 8.32 58.02 9.73
N THR A 155 7.62 58.36 8.62
CA THR A 155 8.02 59.25 7.49
C THR A 155 9.20 58.85 6.57
N SER A 156 9.07 58.68 5.24
CA SER A 156 8.57 59.58 4.14
C SER A 156 9.54 60.75 3.82
N THR A 157 9.64 61.38 2.64
CA THR A 157 8.77 61.61 1.43
C THR A 157 9.73 62.00 0.23
N LEU A 158 9.47 62.26 -1.06
CA LEU A 158 8.38 62.65 -2.02
C LEU A 158 8.54 61.85 -3.37
N ASN A 159 7.76 61.89 -4.48
CA ASN A 159 6.76 62.80 -5.12
C ASN A 159 7.38 64.02 -5.88
N PRO A 160 6.87 64.57 -7.04
CA PRO A 160 5.62 64.31 -7.82
C PRO A 160 5.79 64.03 -9.35
N HIS A 161 4.67 63.71 -10.05
CA HIS A 161 4.18 64.20 -11.39
C HIS A 161 3.11 63.21 -11.94
N ALA A 162 1.95 63.66 -12.49
CA ALA A 162 0.85 62.75 -12.92
C ALA A 162 -0.24 63.38 -13.84
N HIS A 163 -1.09 62.51 -14.45
CA HIS A 163 -2.37 62.80 -15.17
C HIS A 163 -2.22 63.54 -16.54
N PRO A 164 -3.29 63.90 -17.33
CA PRO A 164 -4.75 63.63 -17.21
C PRO A 164 -5.56 63.23 -18.50
N PHE A 165 -6.72 62.56 -18.32
CA PHE A 165 -8.01 62.57 -19.10
C PHE A 165 -8.02 62.32 -20.67
N SER A 166 -9.12 62.04 -21.41
CA SER A 166 -10.60 62.13 -21.20
C SER A 166 -11.46 61.11 -22.02
N SER A 167 -12.77 61.01 -21.66
CA SER A 167 -14.05 60.92 -22.47
C SER A 167 -14.08 60.32 -23.92
N SER A 168 -15.15 59.82 -24.58
CA SER A 168 -16.65 59.84 -24.50
C SER A 168 -17.21 59.02 -25.72
N SER A 169 -18.49 58.62 -25.92
CA SER A 169 -19.74 58.44 -25.12
C SER A 169 -20.91 57.87 -26.01
N ASN A 170 -22.02 57.43 -25.39
CA ASN A 170 -23.43 57.41 -25.88
C ASN A 170 -24.08 56.29 -26.77
N THR A 171 -25.25 55.84 -26.25
CA THR A 171 -26.56 55.56 -26.90
C THR A 171 -26.86 54.32 -27.80
N ALA A 172 -27.43 53.29 -27.15
CA ALA A 172 -28.84 52.83 -27.26
C ALA A 172 -29.45 52.12 -28.51
N ARG A 173 -30.07 50.95 -28.23
CA ARG A 173 -31.10 50.18 -28.99
C ARG A 173 -30.60 49.54 -30.31
N LEU A 174 -31.02 48.35 -30.77
CA LEU A 174 -32.21 47.51 -30.47
C LEU A 174 -31.83 46.00 -30.43
N ALA A 175 -32.81 45.11 -30.21
CA ALA A 175 -32.60 43.71 -29.81
C ALA A 175 -32.79 42.65 -30.92
N ASN A 176 -32.49 41.39 -30.55
CA ASN A 176 -32.79 40.10 -31.20
C ASN A 176 -31.87 39.64 -32.35
N LEU A 177 -30.99 38.68 -32.03
CA LEU A 177 -31.27 37.26 -32.31
C LEU A 177 -30.52 36.37 -31.30
N SER A 178 -31.11 35.23 -30.95
CA SER A 178 -30.66 34.33 -29.89
C SER A 178 -29.97 33.08 -30.43
N ASN A 179 -29.03 32.50 -29.68
CA ASN A 179 -28.76 31.07 -29.74
C ASN A 179 -28.28 30.54 -28.35
N PRO A 180 -28.91 29.53 -27.73
CA PRO A 180 -28.86 29.35 -26.27
C PRO A 180 -27.98 28.17 -25.77
N HIS A 181 -26.77 27.98 -26.31
CA HIS A 181 -25.92 26.82 -25.95
C HIS A 181 -24.46 27.17 -25.61
N MET A 182 -24.23 28.02 -24.61
CA MET A 182 -22.94 28.11 -23.89
C MET A 182 -23.12 28.57 -22.43
N LEU A 183 -23.72 27.70 -21.60
CA LEU A 183 -23.55 27.73 -20.15
C LEU A 183 -22.95 26.39 -19.72
N PRO A 184 -21.94 26.38 -18.81
CA PRO A 184 -21.37 25.12 -18.33
C PRO A 184 -22.44 24.31 -17.59
N GLN A 185 -22.61 23.05 -17.99
CA GLN A 185 -23.54 22.14 -17.32
C GLN A 185 -23.13 21.97 -15.85
N VAL A 186 -24.05 22.28 -14.95
CA VAL A 186 -23.91 21.95 -13.53
C VAL A 186 -24.03 20.43 -13.40
N ALA A 187 -23.02 19.78 -12.81
CA ALA A 187 -23.06 18.35 -12.53
C ALA A 187 -24.30 18.00 -11.69
N SER A 188 -25.12 17.08 -12.19
CA SER A 188 -26.32 16.63 -11.50
C SER A 188 -25.96 15.75 -10.31
N VAL A 189 -26.09 16.29 -9.10
CA VAL A 189 -26.11 15.46 -7.89
C VAL A 189 -27.41 14.64 -7.88
N PRO A 190 -27.38 13.32 -7.60
CA PRO A 190 -28.59 12.50 -7.53
C PRO A 190 -29.61 13.08 -6.55
N ARG A 191 -30.87 13.19 -6.96
CA ARG A 191 -31.97 13.55 -6.06
C ARG A 191 -32.27 12.38 -5.14
N GLY A 192 -32.02 12.54 -3.84
CA GLY A 192 -32.63 11.68 -2.82
C GLY A 192 -34.15 11.80 -2.85
N PRO A 193 -34.89 10.82 -2.30
CA PRO A 193 -36.35 10.81 -2.35
C PRO A 193 -36.94 12.04 -1.67
N SER A 194 -37.82 12.74 -2.40
CA SER A 194 -38.52 13.92 -1.91
C SER A 194 -39.56 13.52 -0.85
N ALA A 195 -39.45 14.08 0.35
CA ALA A 195 -40.43 13.88 1.43
C ALA A 195 -41.72 14.67 1.15
N ALA A 196 -42.59 14.12 0.30
CA ALA A 196 -43.93 14.63 0.03
C ALA A 196 -44.89 13.50 -0.36
N GLY A 197 -45.55 12.90 0.63
CA GLY A 197 -46.66 11.96 0.44
C GLY A 197 -46.42 10.54 0.97
N ALA A 198 -47.47 10.00 1.63
CA ALA A 198 -47.68 8.62 2.08
C ALA A 198 -46.86 8.06 3.27
N GLY A 199 -47.61 7.60 4.29
CA GLY A 199 -47.30 6.42 5.12
C GLY A 199 -46.15 6.50 6.13
N ILE A 200 -46.47 6.68 7.41
CA ILE A 200 -45.50 6.48 8.51
C ILE A 200 -45.29 4.97 8.73
N ASN A 201 -44.19 4.43 8.20
CA ASN A 201 -43.59 3.17 8.63
C ASN A 201 -42.20 3.47 9.23
N SER A 202 -42.08 3.37 10.56
CA SER A 202 -40.95 3.93 11.34
C SER A 202 -39.64 3.11 11.31
N ALA A 203 -39.52 2.13 10.41
CA ALA A 203 -38.45 1.12 10.47
C ALA A 203 -37.19 1.43 9.64
N ASN A 204 -37.15 2.50 8.83
CA ASN A 204 -36.06 2.69 7.86
C ASN A 204 -35.63 4.16 7.61
N THR A 205 -35.59 4.99 8.66
CA THR A 205 -35.05 6.36 8.57
C THR A 205 -33.55 6.36 8.90
N PRO A 206 -32.65 6.89 8.04
CA PRO A 206 -31.21 6.85 8.30
C PRO A 206 -30.81 7.78 9.45
N ARG A 207 -29.98 7.28 10.39
CA ARG A 207 -29.50 8.03 11.57
C ARG A 207 -28.78 9.33 11.17
N ARG A 208 -29.32 10.47 11.61
CA ARG A 208 -28.78 11.82 11.40
C ARG A 208 -28.06 12.34 12.65
N LEU A 209 -27.05 13.18 12.42
CA LEU A 209 -26.43 14.01 13.44
C LEU A 209 -27.06 15.40 13.39
N PHE A 210 -27.46 15.92 14.54
CA PHE A 210 -27.89 17.30 14.71
C PHE A 210 -26.77 18.08 15.39
N VAL A 211 -26.39 19.24 14.85
CA VAL A 211 -25.39 20.13 15.49
C VAL A 211 -26.04 21.49 15.73
N VAL A 212 -26.04 21.91 17.00
CA VAL A 212 -26.54 23.22 17.44
C VAL A 212 -25.36 24.11 17.79
N LEU A 213 -25.19 25.18 17.03
CA LEU A 213 -24.23 26.25 17.34
C LEU A 213 -24.90 27.22 18.31
N GLU A 214 -24.59 27.06 19.60
CA GLU A 214 -25.16 27.85 20.70
C GLU A 214 -24.45 29.19 20.90
N LYS A 215 -25.17 30.17 21.45
CA LYS A 215 -24.67 31.54 21.75
C LYS A 215 -23.99 32.25 20.57
N ALA A 216 -24.34 31.92 19.33
CA ALA A 216 -23.68 32.47 18.14
C ALA A 216 -23.80 34.01 18.05
N CYS A 217 -22.67 34.70 17.87
CA CYS A 217 -22.57 36.17 17.80
C CYS A 217 -23.08 36.76 16.48
N LEU A 218 -24.35 36.53 16.11
CA LEU A 218 -24.98 37.09 14.91
C LEU A 218 -25.93 38.24 15.27
N GLU A 219 -25.44 39.48 15.14
CA GLU A 219 -26.19 40.70 15.43
C GLU A 219 -26.07 41.71 14.28
N ALA A 220 -27.20 42.18 13.75
CA ALA A 220 -27.22 43.28 12.78
C ALA A 220 -27.19 44.64 13.50
N TYR A 221 -26.28 45.52 13.10
CA TYR A 221 -26.10 46.86 13.65
C TYR A 221 -26.34 47.94 12.58
N ARG A 222 -26.91 49.09 12.98
CA ARG A 222 -27.23 50.22 12.10
C ARG A 222 -26.07 51.20 12.04
N VAL A 223 -25.40 51.30 10.89
CA VAL A 223 -24.33 52.28 10.66
C VAL A 223 -24.93 53.60 10.20
N SER A 224 -24.80 54.66 11.00
CA SER A 224 -25.23 56.02 10.63
C SER A 224 -24.17 56.74 9.79
N SER A 225 -24.60 57.38 8.69
CA SER A 225 -23.75 58.06 7.72
C SER A 225 -23.28 59.44 8.21
N GLY A 226 -22.47 59.46 9.27
CA GLY A 226 -21.96 60.67 9.93
C GLY A 226 -20.96 61.46 9.08
N SER A 227 -21.46 62.25 8.13
CA SER A 227 -20.68 63.16 7.28
C SER A 227 -19.81 64.12 8.10
N LYS A 228 -18.48 64.05 7.91
CA LYS A 228 -17.53 65.10 8.29
C LYS A 228 -16.75 65.52 7.05
N GLY A 229 -17.08 66.70 6.51
CA GLY A 229 -16.37 67.32 5.38
C GLY A 229 -17.27 67.78 4.24
N GLY A 230 -18.18 68.73 4.50
CA GLY A 230 -19.01 69.36 3.47
C GLY A 230 -19.29 70.83 3.79
N ARG A 231 -19.03 71.73 2.83
CA ARG A 231 -19.29 73.17 2.95
C ARG A 231 -20.80 73.46 3.09
N PRO A 232 -21.21 74.53 3.78
CA PRO A 232 -22.63 74.89 3.91
C PRO A 232 -23.19 75.32 2.54
N GLY A 233 -24.38 74.80 2.20
CA GLY A 233 -25.12 75.25 1.00
C GLY A 233 -25.64 74.16 0.05
N LYS A 234 -26.34 73.13 0.58
CA LYS A 234 -27.33 72.34 -0.20
C LYS A 234 -28.19 71.47 0.73
N PRO A 235 -29.52 71.38 0.52
CA PRO A 235 -30.35 70.39 1.21
C PRO A 235 -30.04 68.99 0.64
N GLY A 236 -29.44 68.13 1.47
CA GLY A 236 -29.06 66.76 1.10
C GLY A 236 -30.12 65.75 1.50
N LYS A 237 -30.37 64.76 0.62
CA LYS A 237 -31.28 63.62 0.86
C LYS A 237 -31.00 62.92 2.21
N GLU A 238 -32.06 62.39 2.81
CA GLU A 238 -31.96 61.45 3.93
C GLU A 238 -30.98 60.30 3.60
N GLY A 239 -30.06 60.02 4.52
CA GLY A 239 -29.03 59.01 4.34
C GLY A 239 -29.60 57.60 4.35
N GLU A 240 -29.29 56.82 3.29
CA GLU A 240 -29.69 55.43 3.17
C GLU A 240 -29.13 54.59 4.34
N VAL A 241 -30.04 53.94 5.08
CA VAL A 241 -29.70 53.26 6.34
C VAL A 241 -29.00 51.93 6.06
N LYS A 242 -27.68 51.90 6.26
CA LYS A 242 -26.87 50.71 6.01
C LYS A 242 -26.74 49.84 7.27
N TYR A 243 -27.15 48.58 7.17
CA TYR A 243 -26.96 47.57 8.20
C TYR A 243 -25.70 46.73 7.92
N THR A 244 -24.93 46.43 8.96
CA THR A 244 -23.77 45.52 8.93
C THR A 244 -23.87 44.48 10.05
N LEU A 245 -23.23 43.32 9.89
CA LEU A 245 -23.10 42.38 11.00
C LEU A 245 -22.04 42.92 11.98
N LEU A 246 -22.38 43.00 13.26
CA LEU A 246 -21.48 43.47 14.30
C LEU A 246 -20.26 42.52 14.40
N ASN A 247 -19.06 43.09 14.33
CA ASN A 247 -17.79 42.36 14.20
C ASN A 247 -16.68 43.05 14.99
N CYS A 248 -15.82 42.27 15.64
CA CYS A 248 -14.69 42.72 16.44
C CYS A 248 -13.66 43.54 15.66
N ASP A 249 -13.48 43.30 14.36
CA ASP A 249 -12.44 43.97 13.58
C ASP A 249 -12.92 45.33 13.08
N ASP A 250 -14.10 45.36 12.45
CA ASP A 250 -14.64 46.55 11.79
C ASP A 250 -15.30 47.57 12.76
N HIS A 251 -15.70 47.14 13.97
CA HIS A 251 -16.58 47.92 14.86
C HIS A 251 -16.02 48.18 16.28
N GLN A 252 -14.70 48.06 16.48
CA GLN A 252 -14.04 48.26 17.80
C GLN A 252 -14.48 49.55 18.52
N GLY A 253 -14.49 50.69 17.81
CA GLY A 253 -14.89 51.98 18.37
C GLY A 253 -16.38 52.11 18.70
N ILE A 254 -17.23 51.17 18.27
CA ILE A 254 -18.65 51.08 18.64
C ILE A 254 -18.82 50.20 19.88
N LEU A 255 -18.09 49.08 19.94
CA LEU A 255 -18.06 48.18 21.10
C LEU A 255 -17.55 48.92 22.35
N ALA A 256 -16.43 49.65 22.22
CA ALA A 256 -15.88 50.50 23.28
C ALA A 256 -16.86 51.59 23.76
N LYS A 257 -17.64 52.20 22.86
CA LYS A 257 -18.64 53.22 23.20
C LYS A 257 -19.93 52.65 23.83
N THR A 258 -20.19 51.36 23.63
CA THR A 258 -21.36 50.66 24.18
C THR A 258 -21.01 49.83 25.42
N GLY A 259 -19.76 49.88 25.89
CA GLY A 259 -19.29 49.14 27.06
C GLY A 259 -19.28 47.62 26.87
N ARG A 260 -19.26 47.13 25.63
CA ARG A 260 -19.30 45.69 25.30
C ARG A 260 -17.90 45.14 25.06
N ASP A 261 -17.68 43.89 25.48
CA ASP A 261 -16.43 43.18 25.20
C ASP A 261 -16.32 42.89 23.69
N ILE A 262 -15.08 42.93 23.19
CA ILE A 262 -14.72 42.53 21.82
C ILE A 262 -15.05 41.05 21.59
N ALA A 263 -15.00 40.22 22.65
CA ALA A 263 -15.39 38.81 22.63
C ALA A 263 -16.87 38.57 22.26
N ASP A 264 -17.78 39.51 22.56
CA ASP A 264 -19.22 39.38 22.32
C ASP A 264 -19.61 39.56 20.84
N ALA A 265 -18.67 40.00 20.00
CA ALA A 265 -18.88 40.39 18.61
C ALA A 265 -18.01 39.56 17.65
N ARG A 266 -18.08 38.22 17.77
CA ARG A 266 -17.26 37.26 17.02
C ARG A 266 -18.07 36.37 16.05
N PRO A 267 -18.75 36.95 15.03
CA PRO A 267 -19.49 36.19 14.01
C PRO A 267 -18.60 35.30 13.11
N ASP A 268 -17.29 35.55 13.10
CA ASP A 268 -16.28 34.74 12.41
C ASP A 268 -16.21 33.31 12.96
N ILE A 269 -16.48 33.11 14.26
CA ILE A 269 -16.55 31.78 14.87
C ILE A 269 -17.69 30.98 14.24
N THR A 270 -18.89 31.56 14.14
CA THR A 270 -20.03 30.93 13.46
C THR A 270 -19.74 30.69 11.98
N HIS A 271 -19.06 31.63 11.31
CA HIS A 271 -18.64 31.46 9.90
C HIS A 271 -17.72 30.24 9.72
N GLN A 272 -16.71 30.09 10.56
CA GLN A 272 -15.79 28.95 10.52
C GLN A 272 -16.52 27.64 10.82
N CYS A 273 -17.37 27.58 11.85
CA CYS A 273 -18.12 26.37 12.19
C CYS A 273 -19.02 25.91 11.04
N LEU A 274 -19.73 26.83 10.38
CA LEU A 274 -20.58 26.52 9.23
C LEU A 274 -19.78 26.05 8.01
N LEU A 275 -18.58 26.60 7.78
CA LEU A 275 -17.69 26.13 6.71
C LEU A 275 -17.18 24.72 6.98
N THR A 276 -16.84 24.38 8.23
CA THR A 276 -16.45 23.01 8.62
C THR A 276 -17.63 22.05 8.39
N LEU A 277 -18.75 22.30 9.07
CA LEU A 277 -19.94 21.45 9.07
C LEU A 277 -20.49 21.19 7.66
N LEU A 278 -20.57 22.20 6.80
CA LEU A 278 -21.21 22.06 5.48
C LEU A 278 -20.26 21.55 4.37
N ASP A 279 -18.94 21.74 4.48
CA ASP A 279 -17.97 21.07 3.59
C ASP A 279 -17.75 19.59 3.98
N SER A 280 -18.24 19.15 5.14
CA SER A 280 -18.04 17.81 5.72
C SER A 280 -18.57 16.65 4.86
N PRO A 281 -17.96 15.44 4.94
CA PRO A 281 -18.50 14.24 4.31
C PRO A 281 -19.91 13.87 4.80
N LEU A 282 -20.24 14.21 6.06
CA LEU A 282 -21.53 13.90 6.67
C LEU A 282 -22.66 14.76 6.08
N ASN A 283 -22.38 16.04 5.79
CA ASN A 283 -23.29 16.92 5.07
C ASN A 283 -23.48 16.47 3.61
N LYS A 284 -22.38 16.11 2.93
CA LYS A 284 -22.41 15.55 1.55
C LYS A 284 -23.23 14.26 1.44
N ALA A 285 -23.29 13.45 2.51
CA ALA A 285 -24.12 12.25 2.58
C ALA A 285 -25.59 12.51 2.96
N GLY A 286 -25.98 13.77 3.27
CA GLY A 286 -27.34 14.10 3.72
C GLY A 286 -27.66 13.63 5.16
N LEU A 287 -26.63 13.40 5.97
CA LEU A 287 -26.73 12.82 7.33
C LEU A 287 -26.44 13.83 8.45
N LEU A 288 -26.26 15.11 8.11
CA LEU A 288 -26.08 16.23 9.04
C LEU A 288 -27.25 17.21 8.91
N GLN A 289 -27.72 17.73 10.04
CA GLN A 289 -28.61 18.89 10.12
C GLN A 289 -28.00 19.91 11.09
N VAL A 290 -27.95 21.19 10.69
CA VAL A 290 -27.34 22.25 11.49
C VAL A 290 -28.38 23.28 11.90
N TYR A 291 -28.32 23.70 13.17
CA TYR A 291 -29.06 24.81 13.73
C TYR A 291 -28.08 25.85 14.32
N ILE A 292 -28.44 27.12 14.25
CA ILE A 292 -27.69 28.22 14.88
C ILE A 292 -28.63 28.91 15.86
N HIS A 293 -28.30 28.89 17.14
CA HIS A 293 -29.01 29.64 18.17
C HIS A 293 -28.14 30.85 18.57
N THR A 294 -28.62 32.06 18.26
CA THR A 294 -27.83 33.27 18.45
C THR A 294 -27.83 33.73 19.91
N ALA A 295 -26.85 34.53 20.30
CA ALA A 295 -26.79 35.16 21.62
C ALA A 295 -28.03 36.04 21.94
N LYS A 296 -28.80 36.45 20.92
CA LYS A 296 -30.08 37.19 21.04
C LYS A 296 -31.33 36.29 20.99
N GLY A 297 -31.19 34.97 21.11
CA GLY A 297 -32.31 34.03 21.16
C GLY A 297 -32.98 33.76 19.81
N VAL A 298 -32.33 34.06 18.68
CA VAL A 298 -32.86 33.75 17.35
C VAL A 298 -32.38 32.36 16.94
N LEU A 299 -33.30 31.46 16.60
CA LEU A 299 -32.97 30.13 16.10
C LEU A 299 -33.08 30.08 14.57
N ILE A 300 -32.02 29.62 13.92
CA ILE A 300 -31.89 29.52 12.46
C ILE A 300 -31.67 28.06 12.09
N GLU A 301 -32.50 27.52 11.20
CA GLU A 301 -32.26 26.24 10.54
C GLU A 301 -31.46 26.46 9.26
N VAL A 302 -30.44 25.63 9.07
CA VAL A 302 -29.50 25.68 7.94
C VAL A 302 -29.79 24.48 7.03
N ASN A 303 -30.12 24.72 5.75
CA ASN A 303 -30.36 23.65 4.79
C ASN A 303 -29.01 23.00 4.38
N PRO A 304 -28.86 21.65 4.39
CA PRO A 304 -27.65 20.96 3.97
C PRO A 304 -27.09 21.36 2.59
N HIS A 305 -27.95 21.81 1.66
CA HIS A 305 -27.56 22.24 0.33
C HIS A 305 -27.06 23.70 0.24
N VAL A 306 -27.08 24.47 1.33
CA VAL A 306 -26.60 25.87 1.31
C VAL A 306 -25.09 25.95 1.16
N ARG A 307 -24.63 26.70 0.15
CA ARG A 307 -23.22 27.03 -0.03
C ARG A 307 -22.90 28.33 0.69
N ILE A 308 -22.34 28.23 1.90
CA ILE A 308 -21.92 29.40 2.68
C ILE A 308 -20.76 30.13 1.97
N PRO A 309 -20.81 31.47 1.84
CA PRO A 309 -19.73 32.22 1.20
C PRO A 309 -18.39 32.04 1.93
N ARG A 310 -17.32 31.67 1.19
CA ARG A 310 -15.99 31.49 1.77
C ARG A 310 -15.33 32.77 2.27
N THR A 311 -15.78 33.95 1.83
CA THR A 311 -15.27 35.25 2.31
C THR A 311 -16.20 35.84 3.37
N PHE A 312 -15.64 36.21 4.53
CA PHE A 312 -16.39 36.72 5.67
C PHE A 312 -17.28 37.94 5.31
N LYS A 313 -16.78 38.86 4.47
CA LYS A 313 -17.56 40.03 4.01
C LYS A 313 -18.85 39.65 3.25
N ARG A 314 -18.86 38.55 2.49
CA ARG A 314 -20.06 38.03 1.81
C ARG A 314 -20.97 37.27 2.77
N PHE A 315 -20.39 36.52 3.71
CA PHE A 315 -21.12 35.86 4.80
C PHE A 315 -21.87 36.88 5.68
N SER A 316 -21.21 37.97 6.10
CA SER A 316 -21.79 39.08 6.85
C SER A 316 -23.03 39.66 6.15
N GLY A 317 -22.93 39.96 4.85
CA GLY A 317 -24.08 40.43 4.06
C GLY A 317 -25.24 39.42 3.98
N LEU A 318 -24.93 38.13 3.84
CA LEU A 318 -25.92 37.05 3.85
C LEU A 318 -26.65 36.93 5.20
N MET A 319 -25.92 37.03 6.32
CA MET A 319 -26.50 36.96 7.67
C MET A 319 -27.34 38.18 8.00
N VAL A 320 -26.92 39.39 7.62
CA VAL A 320 -27.76 40.60 7.74
C VAL A 320 -29.05 40.45 6.93
N GLN A 321 -28.95 39.96 5.69
CA GLN A 321 -30.13 39.70 4.86
C GLN A 321 -31.07 38.66 5.50
N LEU A 322 -30.53 37.60 6.10
CA LEU A 322 -31.31 36.57 6.80
C LEU A 322 -32.04 37.15 8.02
N LEU A 323 -31.35 37.93 8.87
CA LEU A 323 -31.93 38.54 10.06
C LEU A 323 -33.07 39.52 9.72
N HIS A 324 -32.99 40.22 8.59
CA HIS A 324 -34.06 41.11 8.12
C HIS A 324 -35.21 40.38 7.40
N LYS A 325 -34.92 39.40 6.54
CA LYS A 325 -35.94 38.73 5.69
C LYS A 325 -36.52 37.46 6.32
N LEU A 326 -35.99 37.02 7.47
CA LEU A 326 -36.29 35.78 8.19
C LEU A 326 -36.11 34.47 7.40
N SER A 327 -35.82 34.55 6.10
CA SER A 327 -35.45 33.42 5.24
C SER A 327 -34.67 33.86 4.01
N ILE A 328 -33.80 32.98 3.53
CA ILE A 328 -33.06 33.11 2.27
C ILE A 328 -33.47 31.94 1.36
N ARG A 329 -33.70 32.21 0.07
CA ARG A 329 -34.01 31.19 -0.95
C ARG A 329 -32.83 31.03 -1.93
N GLY A 330 -32.79 29.88 -2.61
CA GLY A 330 -31.83 29.65 -3.69
C GLY A 330 -32.07 30.57 -4.89
N VAL A 331 -31.00 30.90 -5.63
CA VAL A 331 -31.08 31.80 -6.80
C VAL A 331 -31.94 31.19 -7.92
N ASN A 332 -31.96 29.86 -8.03
CA ASN A 332 -32.60 29.12 -9.12
C ASN A 332 -33.71 28.16 -8.62
N GLY A 333 -34.27 28.37 -7.42
CA GLY A 333 -35.24 27.43 -6.84
C GLY A 333 -36.09 28.02 -5.72
N SER A 334 -37.27 27.43 -5.50
CA SER A 334 -38.23 27.86 -4.47
C SER A 334 -37.79 27.51 -3.03
N GLU A 335 -36.81 26.63 -2.88
CA GLU A 335 -36.31 26.10 -1.61
C GLU A 335 -35.71 27.20 -0.70
N LYS A 336 -36.01 27.12 0.60
CA LYS A 336 -35.41 27.96 1.63
C LYS A 336 -34.09 27.34 2.10
N LEU A 337 -32.99 28.05 1.89
CA LEU A 337 -31.62 27.61 2.22
C LEU A 337 -31.22 27.97 3.66
N LEU A 338 -31.77 29.05 4.19
CA LEU A 338 -31.64 29.47 5.58
C LEU A 338 -33.02 29.98 6.02
N LYS A 339 -33.50 29.60 7.21
CA LYS A 339 -34.79 30.09 7.72
C LYS A 339 -34.74 30.26 9.25
N VAL A 340 -35.33 31.35 9.74
CA VAL A 340 -35.57 31.52 11.18
C VAL A 340 -36.74 30.61 11.58
N VAL A 341 -36.59 29.89 12.68
CA VAL A 341 -37.57 28.95 13.24
C VAL A 341 -37.90 29.31 14.70
N LYS A 342 -38.97 28.73 15.25
CA LYS A 342 -39.38 28.97 16.65
C LYS A 342 -38.49 28.18 17.62
N ASN A 343 -38.20 28.76 18.77
CA ASN A 343 -37.64 28.06 19.93
C ASN A 343 -38.70 27.22 20.66
N PRO A 344 -38.30 26.21 21.45
CA PRO A 344 -36.92 25.73 21.66
C PRO A 344 -36.39 24.88 20.49
N VAL A 345 -35.07 24.68 20.42
CA VAL A 345 -34.43 23.87 19.36
C VAL A 345 -34.81 22.39 19.44
N THR A 346 -35.14 21.91 20.64
CA THR A 346 -35.56 20.53 20.91
C THR A 346 -36.79 20.09 20.13
N ASP A 347 -37.71 21.01 19.81
CA ASP A 347 -38.95 20.73 19.09
C ASP A 347 -38.71 20.33 17.62
N HIS A 348 -37.49 20.56 17.10
CA HIS A 348 -37.09 20.22 15.73
C HIS A 348 -36.32 18.90 15.63
N PHE A 349 -36.08 18.23 16.76
CA PHE A 349 -35.44 16.92 16.77
C PHE A 349 -36.47 15.80 16.66
N PRO A 350 -36.14 14.68 15.98
CA PRO A 350 -36.96 13.47 16.05
C PRO A 350 -37.09 12.97 17.50
N PRO A 351 -38.17 12.25 17.83
CA PRO A 351 -38.25 11.49 19.07
C PRO A 351 -37.00 10.61 19.25
N ASN A 352 -36.63 10.33 20.51
CA ASN A 352 -35.49 9.44 20.80
C ASN A 352 -34.15 9.97 20.26
N THR A 353 -33.91 11.28 20.42
CA THR A 353 -32.62 11.95 20.14
C THR A 353 -31.85 12.20 21.43
N TYR A 354 -30.66 11.61 21.57
CA TYR A 354 -29.78 11.82 22.74
C TYR A 354 -28.99 13.14 22.57
N LYS A 355 -29.03 14.01 23.58
CA LYS A 355 -28.55 15.39 23.52
C LYS A 355 -27.30 15.53 24.37
N ILE A 356 -26.17 15.90 23.76
CA ILE A 356 -24.87 16.07 24.44
C ILE A 356 -24.34 17.48 24.23
N THR A 357 -23.70 18.07 25.24
CA THR A 357 -22.90 19.29 25.06
C THR A 357 -21.41 18.99 25.10
N LEU A 358 -20.63 19.73 24.31
CA LEU A 358 -19.18 19.73 24.36
C LEU A 358 -18.73 20.82 25.34
N SER A 359 -18.23 20.39 26.50
CA SER A 359 -17.87 21.24 27.64
C SER A 359 -16.39 21.11 27.96
N GLY A 360 -15.76 22.21 28.36
CA GLY A 360 -14.37 22.24 28.82
C GLY A 360 -14.20 21.72 30.25
N ASP A 361 -15.23 21.91 31.07
CA ASP A 361 -15.27 21.52 32.48
C ASP A 361 -15.73 20.06 32.70
N ALA A 362 -16.16 19.38 31.64
CA ALA A 362 -16.63 18.00 31.68
C ALA A 362 -15.50 16.96 31.53
N PRO A 363 -15.66 15.73 32.09
CA PRO A 363 -14.67 14.67 31.97
C PRO A 363 -14.26 14.38 30.53
N VAL A 364 -12.95 14.28 30.28
CA VAL A 364 -12.41 14.01 28.94
C VAL A 364 -12.75 12.57 28.53
N ARG A 365 -13.60 12.42 27.52
CA ARG A 365 -14.04 11.14 26.95
C ARG A 365 -13.52 11.01 25.52
N LYS A 366 -12.87 9.87 25.21
CA LYS A 366 -12.58 9.51 23.82
C LYS A 366 -13.90 9.12 23.15
N LEU A 367 -14.29 9.81 22.07
CA LEU A 367 -15.56 9.55 21.38
C LEU A 367 -15.73 8.08 20.94
N SER A 368 -14.63 7.41 20.57
CA SER A 368 -14.65 5.99 20.16
C SER A 368 -15.13 5.05 21.27
N SER A 369 -14.83 5.34 22.54
CA SER A 369 -15.24 4.52 23.69
C SER A 369 -16.55 5.01 24.33
N TYR A 370 -16.94 6.27 24.11
CA TYR A 370 -18.16 6.86 24.67
C TYR A 370 -19.42 6.60 23.83
N LEU A 371 -19.33 6.67 22.50
CA LEU A 371 -20.50 6.45 21.64
C LEU A 371 -21.12 5.04 21.78
N PRO A 372 -20.35 3.95 22.05
CA PRO A 372 -20.92 2.64 22.37
C PRO A 372 -21.65 2.56 23.71
N THR A 373 -21.36 3.43 24.69
CA THR A 373 -22.01 3.41 26.01
C THR A 373 -23.37 4.12 26.04
N LEU A 374 -23.80 4.70 24.92
CA LEU A 374 -25.10 5.38 24.80
C LEU A 374 -26.26 4.37 24.73
N PRO A 375 -27.39 4.61 25.43
CA PRO A 375 -28.52 3.67 25.48
C PRO A 375 -29.14 3.40 24.09
N GLN A 376 -29.25 2.13 23.71
CA GLN A 376 -29.89 1.70 22.46
C GLN A 376 -30.82 0.50 22.73
N PRO A 377 -31.93 0.33 21.98
CA PRO A 377 -32.33 1.08 20.78
C PRO A 377 -32.87 2.51 21.00
N ALA A 378 -33.07 2.93 22.25
CA ALA A 378 -33.82 4.15 22.61
C ALA A 378 -33.20 5.50 22.20
N ALA A 379 -31.96 5.54 21.68
CA ALA A 379 -31.39 6.73 21.03
C ALA A 379 -31.03 6.42 19.56
N HIS A 380 -31.78 6.98 18.62
CA HIS A 380 -31.59 6.72 17.18
C HIS A 380 -31.07 7.92 16.39
N ASN A 381 -31.03 9.11 16.99
CA ASN A 381 -30.26 10.25 16.52
C ASN A 381 -29.47 10.85 17.69
N ILE A 382 -28.45 11.67 17.38
CA ILE A 382 -27.66 12.40 18.38
C ILE A 382 -27.71 13.89 18.05
N ALA A 383 -27.93 14.73 19.06
CA ALA A 383 -27.81 16.17 18.98
C ALA A 383 -26.59 16.65 19.79
N VAL A 384 -25.70 17.40 19.15
CA VAL A 384 -24.48 17.93 19.75
C VAL A 384 -24.58 19.45 19.85
N PHE A 385 -24.46 19.98 21.06
CA PHE A 385 -24.46 21.40 21.34
C PHE A 385 -23.01 21.90 21.45
N VAL A 386 -22.69 22.97 20.73
CA VAL A 386 -21.34 23.55 20.65
C VAL A 386 -21.42 25.07 20.83
N GLY A 387 -20.74 25.61 21.84
CA GLY A 387 -20.69 27.05 22.08
C GLY A 387 -19.95 27.80 20.97
N ALA A 388 -20.67 28.49 20.09
CA ALA A 388 -20.13 29.28 18.98
C ALA A 388 -19.81 30.72 19.39
N MET A 389 -19.11 30.86 20.53
CA MET A 389 -18.76 32.12 21.20
C MET A 389 -17.26 32.15 21.53
N ALA A 390 -16.67 33.34 21.70
CA ALA A 390 -15.24 33.47 21.98
C ALA A 390 -14.88 33.21 23.45
N ARG A 391 -15.76 33.63 24.36
CA ARG A 391 -15.76 33.37 25.80
C ARG A 391 -17.22 33.34 26.27
N GLY A 392 -17.47 32.61 27.35
CA GLY A 392 -18.77 32.51 27.99
C GLY A 392 -18.71 31.51 29.14
N LYS A 393 -19.78 31.41 29.92
CA LYS A 393 -19.92 30.33 30.90
C LYS A 393 -20.19 29.01 30.17
N ASP A 394 -19.70 27.91 30.74
CA ASP A 394 -19.93 26.55 30.21
C ASP A 394 -21.30 25.98 30.64
N ASP A 395 -22.32 26.85 30.69
CA ASP A 395 -23.72 26.58 31.07
C ASP A 395 -24.69 26.68 29.86
N PHE A 396 -24.15 26.93 28.67
CA PHE A 396 -24.89 27.42 27.50
C PHE A 396 -25.96 26.45 26.94
N ALA A 397 -25.87 25.15 27.27
CA ALA A 397 -26.78 24.12 26.77
C ALA A 397 -27.38 23.23 27.88
N ASP A 398 -27.06 23.48 29.15
CA ASP A 398 -27.35 22.63 30.31
C ASP A 398 -28.84 22.30 30.47
N GLN A 399 -29.69 23.27 30.14
CA GLN A 399 -31.15 23.16 30.14
C GLN A 399 -31.73 22.21 29.07
N TYR A 400 -30.93 21.73 28.12
CA TYR A 400 -31.38 20.89 27.00
C TYR A 400 -30.72 19.51 26.94
N VAL A 401 -29.52 19.36 27.49
CA VAL A 401 -28.68 18.16 27.27
C VAL A 401 -28.87 17.10 28.35
N ASP A 402 -28.74 15.85 27.93
CA ASP A 402 -28.78 14.68 28.79
C ASP A 402 -27.41 14.43 29.44
N GLU A 403 -26.31 14.84 28.77
CA GLU A 403 -24.94 14.66 29.26
C GLU A 403 -23.96 15.76 28.78
N LYS A 404 -22.94 16.08 29.60
CA LYS A 404 -21.77 16.89 29.21
C LYS A 404 -20.54 16.02 29.01
N ILE A 405 -19.78 16.25 27.93
CA ILE A 405 -18.49 15.56 27.70
C ILE A 405 -17.38 16.54 27.28
N GLY A 406 -16.15 16.25 27.71
CA GLY A 406 -14.93 16.90 27.21
C GLY A 406 -14.28 16.10 26.10
N LEU A 407 -13.83 16.75 25.02
CA LEU A 407 -13.12 16.10 23.90
C LEU A 407 -11.59 16.16 23.98
N SER A 408 -11.06 16.85 24.99
CA SER A 408 -9.66 17.25 25.11
C SER A 408 -9.41 17.83 26.49
N GLY A 409 -8.23 17.57 27.08
CA GLY A 409 -7.76 18.28 28.28
C GLY A 409 -7.29 19.72 28.01
N PHE A 410 -7.30 20.14 26.75
CA PHE A 410 -7.02 21.50 26.29
C PHE A 410 -8.25 22.11 25.64
N ALA A 411 -8.50 23.39 25.88
CA ALA A 411 -9.60 24.14 25.26
C ALA A 411 -9.51 24.08 23.71
N LEU A 412 -10.61 23.73 23.07
CA LEU A 412 -10.74 23.66 21.61
C LEU A 412 -11.52 24.87 21.09
N SER A 413 -11.22 25.34 19.87
CA SER A 413 -12.13 26.26 19.19
C SER A 413 -13.42 25.54 18.80
N ALA A 414 -14.54 26.27 18.70
CA ALA A 414 -15.82 25.72 18.28
C ALA A 414 -15.75 25.02 16.91
N SER A 415 -14.94 25.53 15.98
CA SER A 415 -14.70 24.94 14.67
C SER A 415 -13.93 23.61 14.73
N VAL A 416 -12.94 23.48 15.62
CA VAL A 416 -12.21 22.21 15.87
C VAL A 416 -13.09 21.21 16.60
N ALA A 417 -13.95 21.67 17.52
CA ALA A 417 -14.94 20.83 18.18
C ALA A 417 -15.94 20.24 17.17
N CYS A 418 -16.47 21.05 16.25
CA CYS A 418 -17.29 20.58 15.13
C CYS A 418 -16.55 19.57 14.25
N GLY A 419 -15.30 19.87 13.85
CA GLY A 419 -14.48 18.95 13.05
C GLY A 419 -14.24 17.58 13.73
N LYS A 420 -14.04 17.55 15.05
CA LYS A 420 -13.96 16.28 15.80
C LYS A 420 -15.28 15.51 15.85
N CYS A 421 -16.42 16.19 15.82
CA CYS A 421 -17.74 15.55 15.65
C CYS A 421 -18.03 15.11 14.21
N GLU A 422 -17.31 15.64 13.21
CA GLU A 422 -17.44 15.28 11.79
C GLU A 422 -16.50 14.14 11.34
N GLY A 423 -15.30 14.05 11.93
CA GLY A 423 -14.31 12.97 11.68
C GLY A 423 -14.81 11.55 12.04
N LEU A 424 -16.06 11.47 12.49
CA LEU A 424 -16.73 10.37 13.17
C LEU A 424 -17.23 9.27 12.21
N ARG A 425 -17.15 9.43 10.87
CA ARG A 425 -17.81 8.50 9.92
C ARG A 425 -17.03 7.97 8.70
N ALA A 426 -15.98 8.62 8.18
CA ALA A 426 -15.28 8.11 6.98
C ALA A 426 -14.26 7.00 7.32
N TYR A 427 -13.24 7.32 8.12
CA TYR A 427 -12.20 6.38 8.52
C TYR A 427 -12.44 5.81 9.92
N HIS A 428 -12.96 6.61 10.87
CA HIS A 428 -13.34 6.13 12.21
C HIS A 428 -14.34 4.96 12.17
N HIS A 429 -15.26 4.93 11.20
CA HIS A 429 -16.17 3.78 11.03
C HIS A 429 -15.43 2.51 10.61
N GLN A 430 -14.36 2.60 9.81
CA GLN A 430 -13.56 1.43 9.44
C GLN A 430 -12.75 0.91 10.64
N TRP A 431 -12.15 1.81 11.44
CA TRP A 431 -11.47 1.47 12.68
C TRP A 431 -12.43 0.85 13.71
N VAL A 432 -13.53 1.51 14.08
CA VAL A 432 -14.51 0.97 15.04
C VAL A 432 -15.13 -0.34 14.56
N ARG A 433 -15.35 -0.51 13.26
CA ARG A 433 -15.80 -1.79 12.67
C ARG A 433 -14.74 -2.87 12.86
N LYS A 434 -13.47 -2.57 12.54
CA LYS A 434 -12.35 -3.49 12.78
C LYS A 434 -12.30 -3.84 14.25
N ASP A 435 -12.18 -2.85 15.15
CA ASP A 435 -12.03 -3.02 16.59
C ASP A 435 -13.13 -3.91 17.19
N LYS A 436 -14.40 -3.73 16.78
CA LYS A 436 -15.51 -4.61 17.21
C LYS A 436 -15.35 -6.06 16.75
N ILE A 437 -14.99 -6.26 15.49
CA ILE A 437 -14.73 -7.61 14.96
C ILE A 437 -13.54 -8.23 15.69
N MET A 438 -12.46 -7.47 15.90
CA MET A 438 -11.28 -7.90 16.65
C MET A 438 -11.63 -8.31 18.08
N GLU A 439 -12.49 -7.54 18.75
CA GLU A 439 -12.94 -7.82 20.11
C GLU A 439 -13.64 -9.19 20.18
N GLU A 440 -14.59 -9.46 19.28
CA GLU A 440 -15.29 -10.75 19.19
C GLU A 440 -14.35 -11.90 18.80
N LEU A 441 -13.47 -11.71 17.82
CA LEU A 441 -12.48 -12.72 17.42
C LEU A 441 -11.48 -13.03 18.54
N SER A 442 -11.09 -12.03 19.35
CA SER A 442 -10.10 -12.21 20.43
C SER A 442 -10.63 -13.02 21.62
N LYS A 443 -11.96 -13.03 21.83
CA LYS A 443 -12.64 -13.77 22.91
C LYS A 443 -12.87 -15.24 22.59
N ASP A 444 -12.93 -15.61 21.31
CA ASP A 444 -13.28 -16.97 20.90
C ASP A 444 -12.05 -17.90 20.85
N PRO A 445 -12.07 -19.05 21.57
CA PRO A 445 -10.91 -19.93 21.67
C PRO A 445 -10.49 -20.55 20.32
N VAL A 446 -11.37 -20.62 19.31
CA VAL A 446 -11.02 -21.13 17.98
C VAL A 446 -9.98 -20.24 17.29
N PHE A 447 -9.98 -18.94 17.59
CA PHE A 447 -9.04 -17.96 17.04
C PHE A 447 -7.85 -17.67 17.97
N SER A 448 -7.75 -18.35 19.12
CA SER A 448 -6.57 -18.22 19.99
C SER A 448 -5.29 -18.46 19.21
N LYS A 449 -4.30 -17.57 19.41
CA LYS A 449 -2.99 -17.63 18.76
C LYS A 449 -1.94 -18.36 19.61
N GLU A 450 -2.33 -18.82 20.79
CA GLU A 450 -1.50 -19.62 21.69
C GLU A 450 -1.09 -20.95 21.05
N GLY A 451 0.17 -21.36 21.27
CA GLY A 451 0.72 -22.62 20.78
C GLY A 451 0.81 -22.81 19.26
N ARG A 452 0.33 -21.87 18.44
CA ARG A 452 0.22 -22.08 16.99
C ARG A 452 1.57 -22.17 16.26
N ASP A 453 2.65 -21.67 16.86
CA ASP A 453 4.00 -21.87 16.35
C ASP A 453 4.41 -23.35 16.38
N PHE A 454 4.02 -24.09 17.42
CA PHE A 454 4.36 -25.50 17.65
C PHE A 454 3.48 -26.49 16.85
N MET A 455 2.33 -26.03 16.32
CA MET A 455 1.42 -26.88 15.55
C MET A 455 2.06 -27.41 14.26
N THR A 456 1.84 -28.70 13.98
CA THR A 456 2.16 -29.33 12.70
C THR A 456 1.33 -28.75 11.55
N ARG A 457 1.74 -29.04 10.30
CA ARG A 457 1.00 -28.62 9.09
C ARG A 457 -0.45 -29.12 9.09
N THR A 458 -0.68 -30.37 9.51
CA THR A 458 -2.02 -30.98 9.51
C THR A 458 -2.94 -30.34 10.56
N GLU A 459 -2.40 -30.01 11.73
CA GLU A 459 -3.14 -29.27 12.76
C GLU A 459 -3.48 -27.86 12.32
N LYS A 460 -2.54 -27.15 11.68
CA LYS A 460 -2.75 -25.83 11.07
C LYS A 460 -3.86 -25.85 10.01
N TYR A 461 -3.85 -26.83 9.10
CA TYR A 461 -4.93 -27.04 8.13
C TYR A 461 -6.30 -27.27 8.80
N THR A 462 -6.35 -28.18 9.77
CA THR A 462 -7.58 -28.53 10.50
C THR A 462 -8.11 -27.34 11.31
N ARG A 463 -7.23 -26.57 11.94
CA ARG A 463 -7.57 -25.33 12.66
C ARG A 463 -8.08 -24.27 11.68
N GLY A 464 -7.46 -24.09 10.53
CA GLY A 464 -7.95 -23.20 9.46
C GLY A 464 -9.39 -23.50 9.05
N LEU A 465 -9.76 -24.77 8.86
CA LEU A 465 -11.16 -25.15 8.58
C LEU A 465 -12.12 -24.83 9.73
N ARG A 466 -11.72 -25.06 10.99
CA ARG A 466 -12.51 -24.67 12.17
C ARG A 466 -12.71 -23.17 12.24
N MET A 467 -11.66 -22.39 11.95
CA MET A 467 -11.72 -20.91 11.91
C MET A 467 -12.67 -20.41 10.81
N ILE A 468 -12.64 -21.00 9.60
CA ILE A 468 -13.58 -20.68 8.51
C ILE A 468 -15.02 -20.92 8.95
N LYS A 469 -15.32 -22.11 9.48
CA LYS A 469 -16.66 -22.45 9.99
C LYS A 469 -17.09 -21.45 11.06
N ARG A 470 -16.20 -21.14 12.02
CA ARG A 470 -16.54 -20.27 13.16
C ARG A 470 -16.78 -18.81 12.74
N VAL A 471 -16.05 -18.30 11.76
CA VAL A 471 -16.31 -16.96 11.18
C VAL A 471 -17.67 -16.91 10.48
N ALA A 472 -18.11 -17.99 9.82
CA ALA A 472 -19.44 -18.04 9.22
C ALA A 472 -20.54 -18.03 10.30
N GLU A 473 -20.43 -18.86 11.34
CA GLU A 473 -21.36 -18.88 12.49
C GLU A 473 -21.47 -17.51 13.19
N LEU A 474 -20.34 -16.83 13.40
CA LEU A 474 -20.32 -15.48 13.97
C LEU A 474 -20.93 -14.45 13.01
N GLY A 475 -20.68 -14.58 11.71
CA GLY A 475 -21.27 -13.71 10.69
C GLY A 475 -22.79 -13.81 10.66
N ASP A 476 -23.34 -15.02 10.71
CA ASP A 476 -24.79 -15.25 10.72
C ASP A 476 -25.44 -14.80 12.05
N SER A 477 -24.82 -15.11 13.20
CA SER A 477 -25.37 -14.77 14.52
C SER A 477 -25.26 -13.29 14.89
N LEU A 478 -24.22 -12.59 14.42
CA LEU A 478 -24.01 -11.15 14.66
C LEU A 478 -24.50 -10.27 13.49
N GLY A 479 -25.00 -10.87 12.40
CA GLY A 479 -25.50 -10.16 11.23
C GLY A 479 -24.41 -9.40 10.46
N TRP A 480 -23.19 -9.93 10.38
CA TRP A 480 -22.09 -9.30 9.66
C TRP A 480 -22.37 -9.21 8.17
N THR A 481 -22.08 -8.06 7.58
CA THR A 481 -22.03 -7.90 6.12
C THR A 481 -20.86 -8.68 5.52
N LYS A 482 -20.93 -8.98 4.21
CA LYS A 482 -19.84 -9.67 3.49
C LYS A 482 -18.47 -9.02 3.69
N GLU A 483 -18.42 -7.69 3.72
CA GLU A 483 -17.17 -6.93 3.98
C GLU A 483 -16.68 -7.07 5.42
N GLU A 484 -17.57 -7.22 6.39
CA GLU A 484 -17.23 -7.47 7.80
C GLU A 484 -16.73 -8.92 7.98
N THR A 485 -17.39 -9.91 7.39
CA THR A 485 -16.92 -11.30 7.35
C THR A 485 -15.56 -11.43 6.65
N ARG A 486 -15.37 -10.72 5.53
CA ARG A 486 -14.09 -10.65 4.81
C ARG A 486 -13.02 -10.00 5.70
N LEU A 487 -13.31 -8.89 6.36
CA LEU A 487 -12.40 -8.21 7.29
C LEU A 487 -12.03 -9.12 8.48
N ALA A 488 -12.99 -9.87 9.02
CA ALA A 488 -12.76 -10.86 10.07
C ALA A 488 -11.74 -11.92 9.62
N MET A 489 -11.95 -12.55 8.45
CA MET A 489 -11.02 -13.54 7.90
C MET A 489 -9.61 -12.98 7.69
N HIS A 490 -9.46 -11.74 7.21
CA HIS A 490 -8.14 -11.12 7.01
C HIS A 490 -7.44 -10.78 8.33
N SER A 491 -8.19 -10.53 9.40
CA SER A 491 -7.65 -10.12 10.71
C SER A 491 -7.11 -11.29 11.54
N LEU A 492 -7.45 -12.53 11.21
CA LEU A 492 -7.00 -13.74 11.93
C LEU A 492 -5.47 -13.94 11.91
N ASP A 493 -4.76 -13.27 11.00
CA ASP A 493 -3.33 -13.44 10.75
C ASP A 493 -2.96 -14.91 10.45
N GLU A 494 -3.79 -15.59 9.66
CA GLU A 494 -3.50 -16.94 9.20
C GLU A 494 -4.08 -17.11 7.81
N SER A 495 -3.31 -17.66 6.87
CA SER A 495 -3.88 -17.97 5.56
C SER A 495 -4.81 -19.16 5.68
N LEU A 496 -6.09 -18.93 5.43
CA LEU A 496 -7.13 -19.94 5.53
C LEU A 496 -7.14 -20.84 4.29
N PRO A 497 -7.57 -22.11 4.41
CA PRO A 497 -7.79 -23.00 3.28
C PRO A 497 -8.53 -22.35 2.09
N ILE A 498 -9.58 -21.56 2.37
CA ILE A 498 -10.42 -20.90 1.36
C ILE A 498 -9.91 -19.52 0.91
N SER A 499 -8.70 -19.07 1.25
CA SER A 499 -8.25 -17.71 0.85
C SER A 499 -8.33 -17.48 -0.68
N LEU A 500 -8.13 -18.52 -1.51
CA LEU A 500 -8.29 -18.41 -2.97
C LEU A 500 -9.75 -18.39 -3.45
N HIS A 501 -10.69 -18.91 -2.65
CA HIS A 501 -12.13 -18.85 -2.93
C HIS A 501 -12.59 -17.39 -3.02
N THR A 502 -12.33 -16.62 -1.96
CA THR A 502 -12.72 -15.21 -1.84
C THR A 502 -11.88 -14.26 -2.69
N THR A 503 -10.64 -14.63 -3.01
CA THR A 503 -9.69 -13.73 -3.70
C THR A 503 -9.73 -13.88 -5.22
N ALA A 504 -9.95 -15.09 -5.74
CA ALA A 504 -9.90 -15.37 -7.17
C ALA A 504 -11.17 -16.07 -7.68
N PHE A 505 -11.55 -17.22 -7.12
CA PHE A 505 -12.66 -18.03 -7.65
C PHE A 505 -13.97 -17.25 -7.71
N GLU A 506 -14.43 -16.69 -6.60
CA GLU A 506 -15.71 -15.98 -6.54
C GLU A 506 -15.68 -14.71 -7.39
N PRO A 507 -14.70 -13.78 -7.26
CA PRO A 507 -14.64 -12.59 -8.12
C PRO A 507 -14.60 -12.93 -9.62
N VAL A 508 -13.82 -13.94 -10.04
CA VAL A 508 -13.73 -14.37 -11.45
C VAL A 508 -15.04 -14.99 -11.92
N PHE A 509 -15.66 -15.84 -11.09
CA PHE A 509 -16.96 -16.45 -11.39
C PHE A 509 -18.04 -15.39 -11.57
N LEU A 510 -18.23 -14.50 -10.59
CA LEU A 510 -19.19 -13.40 -10.66
C LEU A 510 -18.93 -12.46 -11.84
N ALA A 511 -17.65 -12.23 -12.19
CA ALA A 511 -17.27 -11.37 -13.29
C ALA A 511 -17.53 -11.97 -14.68
N GLN A 512 -17.45 -13.29 -14.87
CA GLN A 512 -17.36 -13.95 -16.20
C GLN A 512 -18.38 -15.07 -16.46
N ALA A 513 -19.10 -15.57 -15.45
CA ALA A 513 -20.08 -16.64 -15.62
C ALA A 513 -21.32 -16.22 -16.43
N SER A 514 -21.97 -17.21 -17.03
CA SER A 514 -23.25 -17.06 -17.73
C SER A 514 -24.38 -16.70 -16.75
N PRO A 515 -25.47 -16.06 -17.20
CA PRO A 515 -26.63 -15.79 -16.34
C PRO A 515 -27.18 -17.03 -15.64
N THR A 516 -27.16 -18.19 -16.30
CA THR A 516 -27.59 -19.50 -15.77
C THR A 516 -26.68 -20.01 -14.65
N LEU A 517 -25.35 -19.89 -14.83
CA LEU A 517 -24.39 -20.23 -13.77
C LEU A 517 -24.53 -19.28 -12.58
N LEU A 518 -24.72 -17.98 -12.82
CA LEU A 518 -24.89 -16.98 -11.77
C LEU A 518 -26.16 -17.24 -10.95
N SER A 519 -27.31 -17.48 -11.58
CA SER A 519 -28.55 -17.76 -10.84
C SER A 519 -28.48 -19.01 -9.98
N THR A 520 -27.72 -20.03 -10.42
CA THR A 520 -27.59 -21.32 -9.73
C THR A 520 -26.55 -21.29 -8.62
N TYR A 521 -25.33 -20.82 -8.91
CA TYR A 521 -24.17 -21.01 -8.04
C TYR A 521 -23.66 -19.74 -7.35
N ALA A 522 -24.04 -18.53 -7.78
CA ALA A 522 -23.59 -17.31 -7.08
C ALA A 522 -24.07 -17.25 -5.62
N PRO A 523 -25.33 -17.60 -5.27
CA PRO A 523 -25.76 -17.67 -3.87
C PRO A 523 -25.02 -18.75 -3.07
N LEU A 524 -24.70 -19.89 -3.71
CA LEU A 524 -23.97 -20.98 -3.07
C LEU A 524 -22.51 -20.63 -2.80
N ALA A 525 -21.86 -19.87 -3.68
CA ALA A 525 -20.52 -19.33 -3.44
C ALA A 525 -20.54 -18.29 -2.31
N ASP A 526 -21.44 -17.30 -2.38
CA ASP A 526 -21.55 -16.23 -1.37
C ASP A 526 -21.83 -16.78 0.04
N LYS A 527 -22.64 -17.84 0.14
CA LYS A 527 -23.04 -18.48 1.41
C LYS A 527 -22.20 -19.71 1.78
N LEU A 528 -21.03 -19.89 1.18
CA LEU A 528 -20.11 -20.99 1.48
C LEU A 528 -20.74 -22.41 1.34
N GLY A 529 -21.85 -22.53 0.62
CA GLY A 529 -22.48 -23.80 0.25
C GLY A 529 -21.69 -24.56 -0.82
N ILE A 530 -20.80 -23.86 -1.54
CA ILE A 530 -19.71 -24.48 -2.32
C ILE A 530 -18.37 -23.82 -1.99
N PHE A 531 -17.34 -24.63 -1.78
CA PHE A 531 -15.95 -24.15 -1.76
C PHE A 531 -15.34 -24.25 -3.15
N GLY A 532 -14.64 -23.19 -3.56
CA GLY A 532 -14.16 -23.02 -4.93
C GLY A 532 -12.68 -22.66 -5.02
N CYS A 533 -12.02 -23.10 -6.09
CA CYS A 533 -10.63 -22.75 -6.41
C CYS A 533 -10.44 -22.35 -7.88
N TYR A 534 -9.32 -21.71 -8.20
CA TYR A 534 -9.02 -21.19 -9.54
C TYR A 534 -7.86 -21.98 -10.17
N LEU A 535 -8.15 -22.94 -11.06
CA LEU A 535 -7.19 -23.88 -11.62
C LEU A 535 -6.61 -23.37 -12.96
N GLN A 536 -5.74 -22.37 -12.88
CA GLN A 536 -4.98 -21.88 -14.03
C GLN A 536 -3.68 -22.68 -14.22
N THR A 537 -2.73 -22.51 -13.29
CA THR A 537 -1.36 -23.01 -13.38
C THR A 537 -1.27 -24.53 -13.51
N GLU A 538 -0.33 -24.96 -14.35
CA GLU A 538 0.02 -26.35 -14.60
C GLU A 538 1.47 -26.63 -14.17
N LEU A 539 1.83 -27.90 -14.05
CA LEU A 539 3.16 -28.36 -13.72
C LEU A 539 4.20 -27.88 -14.74
N GLY A 540 3.86 -27.87 -16.03
CA GLY A 540 4.70 -27.29 -17.10
C GLY A 540 4.53 -25.79 -17.32
N HIS A 541 3.37 -25.21 -16.97
CA HIS A 541 2.97 -23.87 -17.43
C HIS A 541 2.44 -22.97 -16.31
N GLY A 542 3.29 -22.03 -15.87
CA GLY A 542 2.94 -20.94 -14.96
C GLY A 542 2.70 -19.61 -15.67
N SER A 543 3.79 -18.89 -16.01
CA SER A 543 3.72 -17.55 -16.62
C SER A 543 3.19 -17.55 -18.07
N ASN A 544 3.44 -18.61 -18.84
CA ASN A 544 2.94 -18.76 -20.21
C ASN A 544 1.55 -19.39 -20.23
N VAL A 545 0.52 -18.63 -19.85
CA VAL A 545 -0.89 -19.08 -19.82
C VAL A 545 -1.40 -19.48 -21.22
N SER A 546 -0.88 -18.87 -22.29
CA SER A 546 -1.18 -19.27 -23.68
C SER A 546 -0.73 -20.70 -24.02
N GLY A 547 0.28 -21.22 -23.32
CA GLY A 547 0.84 -22.55 -23.51
C GLY A 547 0.22 -23.65 -22.65
N LEU A 548 -0.84 -23.37 -21.88
CA LEU A 548 -1.52 -24.41 -21.08
C LEU A 548 -1.91 -25.61 -21.93
N GLU A 549 -1.75 -26.81 -21.39
CA GLU A 549 -1.94 -28.09 -22.08
C GLU A 549 -3.28 -28.75 -21.74
N THR A 550 -3.93 -28.41 -20.61
CA THR A 550 -5.28 -28.92 -20.31
C THR A 550 -6.24 -28.51 -21.44
N THR A 551 -6.99 -29.46 -21.98
CA THR A 551 -7.93 -29.24 -23.09
C THR A 551 -9.38 -29.25 -22.61
N ALA A 552 -10.23 -28.49 -23.30
CA ALA A 552 -11.69 -28.52 -23.19
C ALA A 552 -12.29 -28.69 -24.60
N THR A 553 -12.61 -29.92 -24.99
CA THR A 553 -13.09 -30.23 -26.34
C THR A 553 -14.63 -30.22 -26.38
N TYR A 554 -15.22 -29.48 -27.32
CA TYR A 554 -16.69 -29.40 -27.45
C TYR A 554 -17.32 -30.67 -28.08
N ILE A 555 -18.08 -31.37 -27.24
CA ILE A 555 -18.96 -32.52 -27.44
C ILE A 555 -20.24 -32.25 -28.27
N SER A 556 -20.20 -31.89 -29.57
CA SER A 556 -21.40 -31.39 -30.30
C SER A 556 -22.67 -32.24 -30.17
N GLU A 557 -22.56 -33.57 -30.18
CA GLU A 557 -23.69 -34.50 -30.13
C GLU A 557 -24.40 -34.52 -28.77
N THR A 558 -23.69 -34.17 -27.68
CA THR A 558 -24.21 -34.18 -26.30
C THR A 558 -24.31 -32.78 -25.68
N GLN A 559 -23.85 -31.74 -26.39
CA GLN A 559 -23.70 -30.37 -25.90
C GLN A 559 -22.89 -30.28 -24.59
N GLU A 560 -21.74 -30.97 -24.56
CA GLU A 560 -20.82 -31.01 -23.42
C GLU A 560 -19.45 -30.42 -23.77
N PHE A 561 -18.63 -30.14 -22.76
CA PHE A 561 -17.19 -30.09 -22.90
C PHE A 561 -16.55 -31.31 -22.25
N GLU A 562 -15.53 -31.86 -22.89
CA GLU A 562 -14.64 -32.86 -22.32
C GLU A 562 -13.35 -32.20 -21.83
N ILE A 563 -13.16 -32.17 -20.52
CA ILE A 563 -11.97 -31.64 -19.84
C ILE A 563 -10.94 -32.75 -19.66
N HIS A 564 -9.74 -32.55 -20.18
CA HIS A 564 -8.67 -33.56 -20.14
C HIS A 564 -7.27 -32.96 -19.94
N SER A 565 -6.46 -33.66 -19.15
CA SER A 565 -5.03 -33.41 -18.90
C SER A 565 -4.17 -34.42 -19.68
N PRO A 566 -3.81 -34.14 -20.95
CA PRO A 566 -3.20 -35.11 -21.87
C PRO A 566 -1.82 -35.62 -21.42
N THR A 567 -1.04 -34.78 -20.75
CA THR A 567 0.35 -35.05 -20.34
C THR A 567 0.49 -34.99 -18.82
N LEU A 568 1.66 -35.36 -18.28
CA LEU A 568 1.96 -35.11 -16.87
C LEU A 568 2.15 -33.61 -16.60
N SER A 569 2.76 -32.87 -17.53
CA SER A 569 2.98 -31.42 -17.45
C SER A 569 1.67 -30.62 -17.44
N SER A 570 0.62 -31.10 -18.12
CA SER A 570 -0.74 -30.55 -18.08
C SER A 570 -1.47 -30.68 -16.73
N SER A 571 -0.88 -31.36 -15.74
CA SER A 571 -1.46 -31.45 -14.40
C SER A 571 -1.58 -30.06 -13.79
N LYS A 572 -2.78 -29.65 -13.37
CA LYS A 572 -2.95 -28.42 -12.58
C LYS A 572 -2.11 -28.51 -11.31
N TRP A 573 -1.47 -27.41 -10.92
CA TRP A 573 -0.50 -27.37 -9.81
C TRP A 573 -0.52 -26.01 -9.10
N TRP A 574 -0.04 -25.97 -7.85
CA TRP A 574 -0.05 -24.79 -6.94
C TRP A 574 -1.43 -24.30 -6.46
N ILE A 575 -2.53 -24.88 -6.89
CA ILE A 575 -3.85 -24.25 -6.73
C ILE A 575 -4.32 -24.27 -5.26
N GLY A 576 -4.46 -23.10 -4.64
CA GLY A 576 -5.00 -22.97 -3.28
C GLY A 576 -6.40 -23.59 -3.14
N ALA A 577 -6.69 -24.19 -2.00
CA ALA A 577 -7.90 -24.98 -1.70
C ALA A 577 -8.09 -26.28 -2.50
N LEU A 578 -7.31 -26.57 -3.56
CA LEU A 578 -7.59 -27.73 -4.42
C LEU A 578 -7.34 -29.07 -3.74
N GLY A 579 -6.32 -29.17 -2.88
CA GLY A 579 -5.79 -30.45 -2.44
C GLY A 579 -6.80 -31.29 -1.64
N LYS A 580 -7.57 -30.64 -0.77
CA LYS A 580 -8.53 -31.24 0.16
C LYS A 580 -9.80 -30.40 0.39
N THR A 581 -9.81 -29.09 0.13
CA THR A 581 -10.91 -28.19 0.57
C THR A 581 -11.98 -27.95 -0.48
N ALA A 582 -11.61 -27.65 -1.72
CA ALA A 582 -12.52 -27.15 -2.75
C ALA A 582 -13.42 -28.26 -3.31
N THR A 583 -14.71 -27.95 -3.39
CA THR A 583 -15.78 -28.77 -3.99
C THR A 583 -15.92 -28.53 -5.48
N HIS A 584 -15.61 -27.32 -5.93
CA HIS A 584 -15.76 -26.83 -7.30
C HIS A 584 -14.49 -26.08 -7.73
N GLY A 585 -14.31 -25.91 -9.03
CA GLY A 585 -13.17 -25.21 -9.61
C GLY A 585 -13.54 -24.45 -10.86
N VAL A 586 -12.90 -23.30 -11.07
CA VAL A 586 -12.84 -22.66 -12.39
C VAL A 586 -11.54 -23.12 -13.04
N VAL A 587 -11.64 -24.04 -14.01
CA VAL A 587 -10.51 -24.63 -14.74
C VAL A 587 -10.21 -23.78 -15.97
N GLN A 588 -8.96 -23.36 -16.15
CA GLN A 588 -8.53 -22.75 -17.41
C GLN A 588 -7.95 -23.82 -18.35
N ALA A 589 -8.49 -23.93 -19.56
CA ALA A 589 -8.14 -24.97 -20.52
C ALA A 589 -8.21 -24.44 -21.96
N GLN A 590 -7.45 -25.04 -22.89
CA GLN A 590 -7.52 -24.77 -24.32
C GLN A 590 -8.91 -25.17 -24.84
N LEU A 591 -9.70 -24.19 -25.29
CA LEU A 591 -11.00 -24.44 -25.91
C LEU A 591 -10.77 -25.05 -27.30
N ILE A 592 -11.19 -26.30 -27.52
CA ILE A 592 -11.06 -27.01 -28.78
C ILE A 592 -12.44 -27.20 -29.41
N LEU A 593 -12.61 -26.67 -30.63
CA LEU A 593 -13.85 -26.70 -31.39
C LEU A 593 -13.68 -27.43 -32.73
N PRO A 594 -14.78 -27.93 -33.35
CA PRO A 594 -14.77 -28.37 -34.74
C PRO A 594 -14.35 -27.23 -35.68
N ASP A 595 -13.52 -27.52 -36.68
CA ASP A 595 -13.02 -26.51 -37.63
C ASP A 595 -13.91 -26.31 -38.89
N GLY A 596 -15.04 -27.02 -38.96
CA GLY A 596 -15.95 -27.05 -40.11
C GLY A 596 -15.47 -27.89 -41.30
N LYS A 597 -14.28 -28.51 -41.21
CA LYS A 597 -13.66 -29.38 -42.23
C LYS A 597 -13.43 -30.82 -41.73
N GLY A 598 -13.95 -31.17 -40.56
CA GLY A 598 -13.75 -32.47 -39.90
C GLY A 598 -12.53 -32.52 -38.96
N GLY A 599 -11.78 -31.43 -38.84
CA GLY A 599 -10.68 -31.27 -37.90
C GLY A 599 -11.09 -30.58 -36.59
N LYS A 600 -10.09 -30.40 -35.71
CA LYS A 600 -10.22 -29.71 -34.42
C LYS A 600 -9.30 -28.50 -34.38
N LYS A 601 -9.77 -27.38 -33.83
CA LYS A 601 -9.03 -26.12 -33.71
C LYS A 601 -9.06 -25.57 -32.29
N SER A 602 -7.89 -25.21 -31.75
CA SER A 602 -7.82 -24.44 -30.50
C SER A 602 -8.19 -22.98 -30.73
N MET A 603 -9.03 -22.45 -29.84
CA MET A 603 -9.39 -21.04 -29.73
C MET A 603 -8.67 -20.34 -28.56
N GLY A 604 -7.72 -21.02 -27.93
CA GLY A 604 -6.93 -20.53 -26.80
C GLY A 604 -7.55 -20.81 -25.42
N PRO A 605 -6.87 -20.39 -24.34
CA PRO A 605 -7.30 -20.66 -22.97
C PRO A 605 -8.62 -19.98 -22.58
N HIS A 606 -9.61 -20.77 -22.17
CA HIS A 606 -10.92 -20.35 -21.68
C HIS A 606 -11.22 -20.95 -20.30
N LEU A 607 -12.23 -20.41 -19.62
CA LEU A 607 -12.59 -20.79 -18.24
C LEU A 607 -13.85 -21.67 -18.21
N PHE A 608 -13.78 -22.77 -17.46
CA PHE A 608 -14.82 -23.79 -17.34
C PHE A 608 -15.12 -24.09 -15.87
N PHE A 609 -16.40 -24.11 -15.50
CA PHE A 609 -16.86 -24.45 -14.16
C PHE A 609 -16.96 -25.97 -14.00
N VAL A 610 -16.17 -26.55 -13.09
CA VAL A 610 -16.09 -28.00 -12.91
C VAL A 610 -16.37 -28.35 -11.45
N GLN A 611 -17.31 -29.25 -11.20
CA GLN A 611 -17.46 -29.86 -9.88
C GLN A 611 -16.33 -30.87 -9.67
N LEU A 612 -15.59 -30.74 -8.58
CA LEU A 612 -14.43 -31.56 -8.25
C LEU A 612 -14.77 -32.68 -7.27
N ARG A 613 -15.72 -32.45 -6.36
CA ARG A 613 -16.10 -33.36 -5.27
C ARG A 613 -17.61 -33.46 -5.10
N SER A 614 -18.07 -34.62 -4.65
CA SER A 614 -19.42 -34.83 -4.13
C SER A 614 -19.67 -33.90 -2.93
N LEU A 615 -20.80 -33.19 -2.91
CA LEU A 615 -21.18 -32.31 -1.79
C LEU A 615 -21.62 -33.08 -0.53
N GLU A 616 -21.95 -34.37 -0.68
CA GLU A 616 -22.38 -35.23 0.42
C GLU A 616 -21.20 -35.96 1.08
N THR A 617 -20.27 -36.48 0.27
CA THR A 617 -19.20 -37.38 0.75
C THR A 617 -17.80 -36.77 0.66
N HIS A 618 -17.67 -35.60 0.03
CA HIS A 618 -16.40 -34.91 -0.27
C HIS A 618 -15.36 -35.72 -1.07
N ARG A 619 -15.76 -36.90 -1.58
CA ARG A 619 -14.96 -37.73 -2.49
C ARG A 619 -14.85 -37.04 -3.85
N LEU A 620 -13.71 -37.22 -4.51
CA LEU A 620 -13.50 -36.74 -5.88
C LEU A 620 -14.51 -37.40 -6.82
N LEU A 621 -15.01 -36.64 -7.80
CA LEU A 621 -15.87 -37.18 -8.85
C LEU A 621 -15.08 -38.07 -9.84
N PRO A 622 -15.75 -39.00 -10.54
CA PRO A 622 -15.11 -39.87 -11.52
C PRO A 622 -14.27 -39.09 -12.56
N GLY A 623 -13.13 -39.67 -12.95
CA GLY A 623 -12.19 -39.04 -13.88
C GLY A 623 -11.30 -37.94 -13.27
N ILE A 624 -11.49 -37.53 -12.01
CA ILE A 624 -10.67 -36.51 -11.35
C ILE A 624 -9.67 -37.16 -10.39
N THR A 625 -8.38 -36.89 -10.59
CA THR A 625 -7.32 -37.22 -9.62
C THR A 625 -6.78 -35.91 -9.04
N ALA A 626 -6.88 -35.71 -7.73
CA ALA A 626 -6.40 -34.49 -7.06
C ALA A 626 -5.86 -34.75 -5.65
N GLY A 627 -4.92 -33.92 -5.23
CA GLY A 627 -4.26 -34.03 -3.92
C GLY A 627 -3.47 -32.78 -3.56
N ASP A 628 -2.89 -32.76 -2.36
CA ASP A 628 -2.06 -31.67 -1.86
C ASP A 628 -0.60 -31.84 -2.36
N ILE A 629 0.08 -30.73 -2.67
CA ILE A 629 1.46 -30.76 -3.23
C ILE A 629 2.57 -30.88 -2.17
N GLY A 630 2.22 -30.91 -0.88
CA GLY A 630 3.17 -31.06 0.22
C GLY A 630 3.57 -29.74 0.91
N PRO A 631 4.66 -29.76 1.70
CA PRO A 631 5.15 -28.61 2.44
C PRO A 631 5.72 -27.52 1.53
N LYS A 632 5.79 -26.28 2.04
CA LYS A 632 6.23 -25.09 1.32
C LYS A 632 7.38 -24.41 2.05
N ALA A 633 8.17 -23.61 1.32
CA ALA A 633 9.30 -22.88 1.87
C ALA A 633 8.90 -22.03 3.10
N PHE A 634 9.76 -22.00 4.12
CA PHE A 634 9.56 -21.26 5.38
C PHE A 634 8.26 -21.60 6.14
N ALA A 635 7.60 -22.72 5.83
CA ALA A 635 6.24 -23.02 6.26
C ALA A 635 5.19 -21.94 5.91
N GLY A 636 5.46 -21.12 4.88
CA GLY A 636 4.48 -20.16 4.35
C GLY A 636 3.23 -20.88 3.85
N PHE A 637 2.06 -20.26 4.03
CA PHE A 637 0.76 -20.84 3.66
C PHE A 637 0.50 -22.25 4.25
N ALA A 638 1.02 -22.55 5.46
CA ALA A 638 0.95 -23.90 6.05
C ALA A 638 -0.48 -24.46 6.20
N ALA A 639 -1.46 -23.61 6.53
CA ALA A 639 -2.86 -23.99 6.64
C ALA A 639 -3.60 -24.04 5.29
N THR A 640 -2.97 -23.66 4.17
CA THR A 640 -3.55 -23.74 2.82
C THR A 640 -3.16 -25.05 2.13
N ASP A 641 -4.14 -25.81 1.67
CA ASP A 641 -3.96 -27.04 0.88
C ASP A 641 -3.76 -26.74 -0.61
N ASN A 642 -2.62 -26.13 -0.96
CA ASN A 642 -2.23 -25.98 -2.36
C ASN A 642 -2.15 -27.35 -3.02
N GLY A 643 -2.93 -27.55 -4.09
CA GLY A 643 -3.15 -28.85 -4.68
C GLY A 643 -2.72 -28.99 -6.13
N PHE A 644 -2.73 -30.24 -6.57
CA PHE A 644 -2.67 -30.65 -7.95
C PHE A 644 -4.00 -31.26 -8.41
N ALA A 645 -4.27 -31.25 -9.72
CA ALA A 645 -5.34 -32.05 -10.32
C ALA A 645 -5.01 -32.51 -11.74
N ARG A 646 -5.52 -33.70 -12.10
CA ARG A 646 -5.56 -34.22 -13.47
C ARG A 646 -6.98 -34.64 -13.83
N PHE A 647 -7.37 -34.37 -15.07
CA PHE A 647 -8.69 -34.70 -15.61
C PHE A 647 -8.57 -35.79 -16.67
N ASN A 648 -9.31 -36.89 -16.49
CA ASN A 648 -9.39 -38.00 -17.43
C ASN A 648 -10.77 -37.99 -18.12
N HIS A 649 -10.86 -37.33 -19.28
CA HIS A 649 -12.07 -37.19 -20.09
C HIS A 649 -13.34 -36.80 -19.29
N VAL A 650 -13.21 -35.80 -18.41
CA VAL A 650 -14.31 -35.36 -17.53
C VAL A 650 -15.31 -34.55 -18.32
N ARG A 651 -16.54 -35.05 -18.41
CA ARG A 651 -17.65 -34.39 -19.12
C ARG A 651 -18.31 -33.33 -18.24
N ILE A 652 -18.60 -32.17 -18.81
CA ILE A 652 -19.40 -31.08 -18.19
C ILE A 652 -20.39 -30.51 -19.22
N PRO A 653 -21.56 -29.98 -18.83
CA PRO A 653 -22.46 -29.29 -19.76
C PRO A 653 -21.80 -28.09 -20.46
N LYS A 654 -22.23 -27.75 -21.67
CA LYS A 654 -21.80 -26.54 -22.41
C LYS A 654 -21.99 -25.27 -21.59
N GLU A 655 -23.06 -25.20 -20.80
CA GLU A 655 -23.43 -24.08 -19.93
C GLU A 655 -22.39 -23.78 -18.84
N ASN A 656 -21.51 -24.74 -18.54
CA ASN A 656 -20.43 -24.59 -17.57
C ASN A 656 -19.24 -23.76 -18.11
N MET A 657 -19.19 -23.43 -19.40
CA MET A 657 -18.26 -22.43 -19.91
C MET A 657 -18.62 -21.04 -19.36
N LEU A 658 -17.64 -20.29 -18.86
CA LEU A 658 -17.83 -18.91 -18.38
C LEU A 658 -18.01 -17.96 -19.59
N SER A 659 -19.25 -17.90 -20.09
CA SER A 659 -19.57 -17.43 -21.44
C SER A 659 -20.01 -15.97 -21.54
N LYS A 660 -19.76 -15.13 -20.53
CA LYS A 660 -20.14 -13.71 -20.58
C LYS A 660 -19.46 -12.92 -21.71
N PHE A 661 -18.24 -13.30 -22.06
CA PHE A 661 -17.44 -12.59 -23.07
C PHE A 661 -17.26 -13.38 -24.36
N ALA A 662 -16.96 -14.67 -24.30
CA ALA A 662 -16.82 -15.55 -25.46
C ALA A 662 -17.78 -16.72 -25.33
N GLN A 663 -18.37 -17.20 -26.42
CA GLN A 663 -19.41 -18.24 -26.37
C GLN A 663 -19.17 -19.31 -27.43
N VAL A 664 -19.82 -20.45 -27.25
CA VAL A 664 -19.88 -21.56 -28.21
C VAL A 664 -21.35 -21.83 -28.49
N THR A 665 -21.75 -21.81 -29.76
CA THR A 665 -23.13 -22.15 -30.16
C THR A 665 -23.34 -23.66 -30.04
N ASP A 666 -24.61 -24.09 -30.05
CA ASP A 666 -24.97 -25.51 -30.03
C ASP A 666 -24.27 -26.34 -31.13
N LYS A 667 -23.98 -25.70 -32.28
CA LYS A 667 -23.27 -26.30 -33.42
C LYS A 667 -21.74 -26.31 -33.28
N GLY A 668 -21.19 -25.78 -32.20
CA GLY A 668 -19.75 -25.67 -31.96
C GLY A 668 -19.09 -24.43 -32.59
N GLU A 669 -19.86 -23.42 -33.02
CA GLU A 669 -19.31 -22.20 -33.62
C GLU A 669 -18.86 -21.21 -32.53
N TYR A 670 -17.72 -20.54 -32.74
CA TYR A 670 -17.14 -19.61 -31.76
C TYR A 670 -17.66 -18.18 -31.90
N VAL A 671 -18.30 -17.67 -30.84
CA VAL A 671 -18.69 -16.27 -30.70
C VAL A 671 -17.56 -15.51 -30.00
N LYS A 672 -16.91 -14.60 -30.74
CA LYS A 672 -15.74 -13.83 -30.27
C LYS A 672 -16.16 -12.75 -29.25
N PRO A 673 -15.28 -12.42 -28.28
CA PRO A 673 -15.51 -11.29 -27.38
C PRO A 673 -15.42 -9.93 -28.09
N PRO A 674 -16.16 -8.90 -27.63
CA PRO A 674 -16.08 -7.55 -28.18
C PRO A 674 -14.66 -6.96 -28.17
N HIS A 675 -13.83 -7.38 -27.22
CA HIS A 675 -12.42 -7.01 -27.16
C HIS A 675 -11.57 -8.14 -26.57
N ALA A 676 -10.49 -8.52 -27.24
CA ALA A 676 -9.68 -9.71 -26.91
C ALA A 676 -9.02 -9.69 -25.51
N LYS A 677 -8.94 -8.52 -24.86
CA LYS A 677 -8.34 -8.36 -23.52
C LYS A 677 -9.35 -8.32 -22.36
N ILE A 678 -10.65 -8.43 -22.63
CA ILE A 678 -11.70 -8.26 -21.62
C ILE A 678 -11.66 -9.33 -20.51
N SER A 679 -11.15 -10.52 -20.83
CA SER A 679 -10.90 -11.63 -19.91
C SER A 679 -9.88 -11.32 -18.80
N TYR A 680 -9.04 -10.29 -18.95
CA TYR A 680 -8.07 -9.89 -17.94
C TYR A 680 -8.68 -9.20 -16.70
N GLY A 681 -9.99 -8.88 -16.70
CA GLY A 681 -10.64 -8.17 -15.58
C GLY A 681 -10.38 -8.80 -14.20
N GLY A 682 -10.40 -10.14 -14.10
CA GLY A 682 -10.11 -10.85 -12.85
C GLY A 682 -8.66 -10.70 -12.37
N MET A 683 -7.69 -10.84 -13.28
CA MET A 683 -6.26 -10.62 -12.99
C MET A 683 -5.99 -9.18 -12.53
N LEU A 684 -6.62 -8.19 -13.19
CA LEU A 684 -6.46 -6.78 -12.85
C LEU A 684 -7.05 -6.46 -11.46
N TYR A 685 -8.17 -7.09 -11.09
CA TYR A 685 -8.74 -6.99 -9.75
C TYR A 685 -7.75 -7.46 -8.69
N ILE A 686 -7.22 -8.69 -8.82
CA ILE A 686 -6.30 -9.28 -7.85
C ILE A 686 -5.03 -8.43 -7.72
N ARG A 687 -4.38 -8.07 -8.84
CA ARG A 687 -3.18 -7.22 -8.84
C ARG A 687 -3.43 -5.84 -8.21
N SER A 688 -4.62 -5.26 -8.35
CA SER A 688 -4.95 -3.97 -7.73
C SER A 688 -4.91 -4.04 -6.19
N GLY A 689 -5.38 -5.14 -5.60
CA GLY A 689 -5.35 -5.38 -4.15
C GLY A 689 -3.98 -5.76 -3.58
N MET A 690 -3.08 -6.30 -4.40
CA MET A 690 -1.73 -6.71 -3.96
C MET A 690 -0.87 -5.53 -3.49
N VAL A 691 -1.03 -4.34 -4.07
CA VAL A 691 -0.27 -3.13 -3.68
C VAL A 691 -0.62 -2.71 -2.25
N THR A 692 -1.92 -2.57 -1.95
CA THR A 692 -2.40 -2.25 -0.59
C THR A 692 -1.98 -3.31 0.41
N SER A 693 -2.10 -4.60 0.04
CA SER A 693 -1.75 -5.73 0.90
C SER A 693 -0.26 -5.75 1.25
N SER A 694 0.60 -5.45 0.27
CA SER A 694 2.05 -5.30 0.47
C SER A 694 2.36 -4.18 1.47
N GLY A 695 1.71 -3.01 1.31
CA GLY A 695 1.84 -1.87 2.20
C GLY A 695 1.48 -2.16 3.66
N TRP A 696 0.36 -2.82 3.91
CA TRP A 696 -0.05 -3.21 5.29
C TRP A 696 0.89 -4.22 5.93
N LEU A 697 1.47 -5.14 5.15
CA LEU A 697 2.38 -6.13 5.70
C LEU A 697 3.73 -5.52 6.09
N ILE A 698 4.29 -4.61 5.28
CA ILE A 698 5.49 -3.86 5.67
C ILE A 698 5.20 -2.84 6.77
N ALA A 699 3.98 -2.32 6.88
CA ALA A 699 3.54 -1.54 8.04
C ALA A 699 3.69 -2.35 9.33
N ARG A 700 3.20 -3.60 9.36
CA ARG A 700 3.36 -4.51 10.50
C ARG A 700 4.82 -4.81 10.81
N ALA A 701 5.65 -5.07 9.79
CA ALA A 701 7.08 -5.29 9.96
C ALA A 701 7.79 -4.05 10.53
N ALA A 702 7.42 -2.85 10.07
CA ALA A 702 7.92 -1.57 10.60
C ALA A 702 7.50 -1.36 12.06
N VAL A 703 6.23 -1.58 12.41
CA VAL A 703 5.71 -1.43 13.77
C VAL A 703 6.49 -2.30 14.76
N ILE A 704 6.62 -3.59 14.47
CA ILE A 704 7.33 -4.53 15.34
C ILE A 704 8.80 -4.13 15.50
N SER A 705 9.49 -3.85 14.39
CA SER A 705 10.93 -3.53 14.42
C SER A 705 11.27 -2.16 15.01
N ILE A 706 10.41 -1.16 14.84
CA ILE A 706 10.59 0.18 15.42
C ILE A 706 10.29 0.16 16.93
N ARG A 707 9.20 -0.47 17.37
CA ARG A 707 8.90 -0.66 18.82
C ARG A 707 10.01 -1.46 19.51
N TYR A 708 10.48 -2.55 18.92
CA TYR A 708 11.63 -3.27 19.46
C TYR A 708 12.91 -2.41 19.46
N GLY A 709 13.11 -1.58 18.44
CA GLY A 709 14.26 -0.68 18.32
C GLY A 709 14.31 0.44 19.37
N THR A 710 13.17 0.92 19.85
CA THR A 710 13.10 1.90 20.96
C THR A 710 13.35 1.24 22.31
N VAL A 711 12.92 -0.01 22.51
CA VAL A 711 13.15 -0.74 23.78
C VAL A 711 14.57 -1.28 23.87
N ARG A 712 15.08 -1.91 22.80
CA ARG A 712 16.37 -2.59 22.81
C ARG A 712 17.52 -1.59 22.98
N ARG A 713 18.38 -1.85 23.95
CA ARG A 713 19.66 -1.15 24.17
C ARG A 713 20.81 -2.11 23.87
N GLN A 714 21.89 -1.58 23.28
CA GLN A 714 23.12 -2.33 22.99
C GLN A 714 24.27 -1.36 22.70
N GLY A 715 25.49 -1.68 23.15
CA GLY A 715 26.72 -1.01 22.73
C GLY A 715 27.18 0.11 23.66
N ASN A 716 27.26 1.34 23.17
CA ASN A 716 27.86 2.43 23.95
C ASN A 716 26.93 2.85 25.11
N LYS A 717 27.47 2.78 26.34
CA LYS A 717 26.88 3.40 27.53
C LYS A 717 26.84 4.92 27.38
N ARG A 718 25.76 5.54 27.84
CA ARG A 718 25.58 6.99 27.92
C ARG A 718 26.04 7.47 29.30
N SER A 719 25.92 8.77 29.56
CA SER A 719 26.24 9.39 30.85
C SER A 719 25.38 8.91 32.02
N ASP A 720 24.22 8.29 31.75
CA ASP A 720 23.31 7.69 32.73
C ASP A 720 23.71 6.23 33.10
N GLY A 721 24.82 5.71 32.55
CA GLY A 721 25.27 4.33 32.75
C GLY A 721 24.52 3.29 31.92
N LEU A 722 23.38 3.64 31.31
CA LEU A 722 22.61 2.76 30.45
C LEU A 722 23.19 2.74 29.04
N GLU A 723 23.04 1.61 28.35
CA GLU A 723 23.34 1.52 26.92
C GLU A 723 22.35 2.33 26.09
N SER A 724 22.80 2.78 24.92
CA SER A 724 21.99 3.55 23.98
C SER A 724 20.91 2.67 23.33
N GLN A 725 19.70 3.22 23.15
CA GLN A 725 18.61 2.56 22.42
C GLN A 725 19.02 2.38 20.95
N VAL A 726 18.84 1.19 20.39
CA VAL A 726 19.44 0.84 19.09
C VAL A 726 18.86 1.65 17.92
N ILE A 727 17.62 2.13 18.03
CA ILE A 727 17.00 3.04 17.05
C ILE A 727 17.73 4.39 16.91
N SER A 728 18.50 4.81 17.92
CA SER A 728 19.29 6.03 17.84
C SER A 728 20.50 5.92 16.91
N TYR A 729 20.92 4.70 16.54
CA TYR A 729 22.06 4.50 15.66
C TYR A 729 21.72 4.75 14.18
N PRO A 730 22.60 5.45 13.42
CA PRO A 730 22.44 5.64 11.99
C PRO A 730 22.23 4.35 11.20
N SER A 731 22.92 3.28 11.59
CA SER A 731 22.78 1.96 10.98
C SER A 731 21.39 1.33 11.12
N LEU A 732 20.53 1.83 12.02
CA LEU A 732 19.17 1.32 12.21
C LEU A 732 18.11 2.28 11.65
N TYR A 733 18.14 3.57 11.99
CA TYR A 733 17.09 4.48 11.54
C TYR A 733 17.07 4.66 10.01
N VAL A 734 18.22 4.61 9.32
CA VAL A 734 18.25 4.68 7.84
C VAL A 734 17.71 3.42 7.16
N ARG A 735 17.55 2.32 7.90
CA ARG A 735 16.94 1.08 7.40
C ARG A 735 15.43 1.05 7.68
N LEU A 736 15.00 1.51 8.85
CA LEU A 736 13.59 1.40 9.28
C LEU A 736 12.70 2.58 8.85
N MET A 737 13.21 3.82 8.86
CA MET A 737 12.38 4.97 8.45
C MET A 737 11.96 4.92 6.97
N PRO A 738 12.78 4.42 6.01
CA PRO A 738 12.33 4.22 4.63
C PRO A 738 11.27 3.12 4.47
N ILE A 739 11.30 2.07 5.30
CA ILE A 739 10.26 1.02 5.30
C ILE A 739 8.94 1.63 5.78
N LEU A 740 8.98 2.42 6.86
CA LEU A 740 7.82 3.17 7.35
C LEU A 740 7.25 4.11 6.28
N ALA A 741 8.11 4.86 5.58
CA ALA A 741 7.68 5.72 4.46
C ALA A 741 7.05 4.94 3.30
N ARG A 742 7.63 3.81 2.90
CA ARG A 742 7.06 2.92 1.87
C ARG A 742 5.71 2.33 2.29
N ALA A 743 5.53 1.96 3.56
CA ALA A 743 4.26 1.45 4.07
C ALA A 743 3.11 2.43 3.83
N TYR A 744 3.28 3.70 4.22
CA TYR A 744 2.29 4.75 3.98
C TYR A 744 2.01 4.96 2.48
N VAL A 745 3.07 5.10 1.67
CA VAL A 745 2.92 5.33 0.22
C VAL A 745 2.21 4.16 -0.47
N TYR A 746 2.55 2.90 -0.15
CA TYR A 746 1.91 1.73 -0.76
C TYR A 746 0.44 1.53 -0.34
N ILE A 747 0.08 1.90 0.89
CA ILE A 747 -1.32 1.88 1.34
C ILE A 747 -2.15 2.90 0.55
N GLU A 748 -1.68 4.15 0.39
CA GLU A 748 -2.39 5.17 -0.39
C GLU A 748 -2.41 4.89 -1.89
N LEU A 749 -1.28 4.44 -2.45
CA LEU A 749 -1.16 4.05 -3.85
C LEU A 749 -2.11 2.89 -4.20
N GLY A 750 -2.21 1.88 -3.35
CA GLY A 750 -3.15 0.77 -3.56
C GLY A 750 -4.61 1.21 -3.43
N ARG A 751 -4.92 2.15 -2.53
CA ARG A 751 -6.26 2.80 -2.45
C ARG A 751 -6.58 3.55 -3.74
N ALA A 752 -5.62 4.28 -4.32
CA ALA A 752 -5.78 4.94 -5.63
C ALA A 752 -6.00 3.91 -6.75
N LEU A 753 -5.20 2.85 -6.79
CA LEU A 753 -5.29 1.79 -7.79
C LEU A 753 -6.64 1.05 -7.76
N THR A 754 -7.19 0.80 -6.57
CA THR A 754 -8.53 0.22 -6.41
C THR A 754 -9.62 1.14 -6.98
N ARG A 755 -9.54 2.47 -6.75
CA ARG A 755 -10.46 3.44 -7.35
C ARG A 755 -10.37 3.44 -8.89
N SER A 756 -9.15 3.40 -9.42
CA SER A 756 -8.91 3.31 -10.86
C SER A 756 -9.42 2.00 -11.48
N PHE A 757 -9.29 0.87 -10.76
CA PHE A 757 -9.87 -0.41 -11.19
C PHE A 757 -11.40 -0.38 -11.23
N ASN A 758 -12.05 0.19 -10.21
CA ASN A 758 -13.50 0.32 -10.18
C ASN A 758 -14.01 1.19 -11.34
N SER A 759 -13.39 2.35 -11.57
CA SER A 759 -13.75 3.24 -12.69
C SER A 759 -13.52 2.59 -14.06
N MET A 760 -12.44 1.82 -14.22
CA MET A 760 -12.21 1.02 -15.42
C MET A 760 -13.31 -0.02 -15.61
N SER A 761 -13.70 -0.72 -14.55
CA SER A 761 -14.73 -1.76 -14.59
C SER A 761 -16.12 -1.21 -14.94
N GLU A 762 -16.48 -0.05 -14.41
CA GLU A 762 -17.72 0.68 -14.75
C GLU A 762 -17.75 1.09 -16.23
N ARG A 763 -16.65 1.66 -16.75
CA ARG A 763 -16.51 2.03 -18.17
C ARG A 763 -16.54 0.81 -19.08
N LEU A 764 -15.89 -0.28 -18.67
CA LEU A 764 -15.86 -1.55 -19.41
C LEU A 764 -17.25 -2.19 -19.51
N ALA A 765 -18.07 -2.08 -18.46
CA ALA A 765 -19.48 -2.50 -18.50
C ALA A 765 -20.33 -1.69 -19.48
N ALA A 766 -19.95 -0.43 -19.75
CA ALA A 766 -20.52 0.41 -20.81
C ALA A 766 -19.87 0.21 -22.21
N GLY A 767 -18.97 -0.77 -22.36
CA GLY A 767 -18.28 -1.09 -23.62
C GLY A 767 -16.99 -0.31 -23.90
N ASP A 768 -16.57 0.57 -23.00
CA ASP A 768 -15.37 1.39 -23.16
C ASP A 768 -14.11 0.67 -22.64
N THR A 769 -13.18 0.39 -23.55
CA THR A 769 -11.94 -0.35 -23.28
C THR A 769 -10.70 0.53 -23.13
N SER A 770 -10.84 1.86 -23.20
CA SER A 770 -9.71 2.80 -23.28
C SER A 770 -8.74 2.73 -22.10
N LEU A 771 -9.23 2.56 -20.87
CA LEU A 771 -8.41 2.45 -19.66
C LEU A 771 -7.73 1.08 -19.49
N LEU A 772 -8.16 0.05 -20.21
CA LEU A 772 -7.75 -1.34 -19.96
C LEU A 772 -6.25 -1.56 -20.26
N ALA A 773 -5.71 -0.90 -21.29
CA ALA A 773 -4.31 -1.02 -21.66
C ALA A 773 -3.37 -0.32 -20.67
N GLU A 774 -3.75 0.87 -20.19
CA GLU A 774 -3.00 1.59 -19.15
C GLU A 774 -3.04 0.83 -17.83
N LEU A 775 -4.23 0.47 -17.34
CA LEU A 775 -4.37 -0.19 -16.04
C LEU A 775 -3.62 -1.53 -16.01
N HIS A 776 -3.56 -2.26 -17.13
CA HIS A 776 -2.75 -3.47 -17.24
C HIS A 776 -1.23 -3.19 -17.16
N ALA A 777 -0.73 -2.13 -17.81
CA ALA A 777 0.68 -1.75 -17.69
C ALA A 777 1.03 -1.32 -16.26
N THR A 778 0.21 -0.43 -15.68
CA THR A 778 0.39 0.10 -14.31
C THR A 778 0.30 -1.00 -13.26
N THR A 779 -0.73 -1.86 -13.28
CA THR A 779 -0.84 -2.97 -12.32
C THR A 779 0.30 -3.98 -12.43
N SER A 780 0.82 -4.24 -13.63
CA SER A 780 1.94 -5.17 -13.82
C SER A 780 3.26 -4.62 -13.25
N GLY A 781 3.58 -3.36 -13.56
CA GLY A 781 4.76 -2.67 -13.01
C GLY A 781 4.66 -2.49 -11.49
N LEU A 782 3.50 -2.03 -10.98
CA LEU A 782 3.28 -1.85 -9.54
C LEU A 782 3.35 -3.15 -8.76
N LYS A 783 2.80 -4.25 -9.29
CA LYS A 783 2.94 -5.57 -8.66
C LYS A 783 4.42 -5.94 -8.56
N SER A 784 5.17 -5.84 -9.66
CA SER A 784 6.62 -6.12 -9.70
C SER A 784 7.38 -5.31 -8.64
N LEU A 785 7.26 -3.98 -8.70
CA LEU A 785 7.94 -3.04 -7.81
C LEU A 785 7.58 -3.24 -6.33
N CYS A 786 6.29 -3.23 -5.98
CA CYS A 786 5.85 -3.20 -4.59
C CYS A 786 6.08 -4.54 -3.88
N THR A 787 5.92 -5.68 -4.58
CA THR A 787 6.18 -7.00 -3.99
C THR A 787 7.67 -7.22 -3.74
N ALA A 788 8.53 -6.88 -4.72
CA ALA A 788 9.99 -7.01 -4.58
C ALA A 788 10.54 -6.12 -3.46
N ALA A 789 10.11 -4.86 -3.40
CA ALA A 789 10.47 -3.94 -2.31
C ALA A 789 9.99 -4.47 -0.95
N SER A 790 8.75 -4.99 -0.87
CA SER A 790 8.18 -5.46 0.39
C SER A 790 8.88 -6.70 0.94
N VAL A 791 9.27 -7.65 0.08
CA VAL A 791 10.08 -8.82 0.47
C VAL A 791 11.44 -8.37 1.03
N ALA A 792 12.12 -7.44 0.35
CA ALA A 792 13.40 -6.90 0.82
C ALA A 792 13.25 -6.12 2.14
N ASP A 793 12.16 -5.38 2.31
CA ASP A 793 11.87 -4.59 3.51
C ASP A 793 11.54 -5.45 4.72
N ALA A 794 10.68 -6.46 4.56
CA ALA A 794 10.31 -7.37 5.66
C ALA A 794 11.53 -8.12 6.21
N GLU A 795 12.42 -8.62 5.34
CA GLU A 795 13.68 -9.25 5.78
C GLU A 795 14.66 -8.22 6.39
N ASN A 796 14.69 -6.98 5.88
CA ASN A 796 15.49 -5.93 6.49
C ASN A 796 15.01 -5.55 7.89
N ALA A 797 13.69 -5.42 8.09
CA ALA A 797 13.05 -5.20 9.38
C ALA A 797 13.34 -6.39 10.33
N ARG A 798 13.22 -7.63 9.85
CA ARG A 798 13.57 -8.83 10.61
C ARG A 798 15.03 -8.80 11.10
N ARG A 799 15.98 -8.59 10.18
CA ARG A 799 17.42 -8.47 10.48
C ARG A 799 17.77 -7.27 11.36
N SER A 800 16.91 -6.24 11.43
CA SER A 800 17.11 -5.07 12.27
C SER A 800 17.02 -5.39 13.77
N MET A 801 16.27 -6.43 14.14
CA MET A 801 16.05 -6.86 15.52
C MET A 801 17.12 -7.83 16.06
N GLY A 802 18.16 -8.11 15.27
CA GLY A 802 19.24 -9.03 15.64
C GLY A 802 18.76 -10.47 15.85
N GLY A 803 19.35 -11.19 16.80
CA GLY A 803 19.05 -12.60 17.07
C GLY A 803 17.59 -12.87 17.46
N HIS A 804 16.98 -11.98 18.26
CA HIS A 804 15.57 -12.14 18.66
C HIS A 804 14.61 -12.07 17.46
N GLY A 805 14.96 -11.33 16.41
CA GLY A 805 14.22 -11.32 15.15
C GLY A 805 14.32 -12.61 14.33
N TYR A 806 15.08 -13.61 14.78
CA TYR A 806 15.05 -14.95 14.18
C TYR A 806 14.05 -15.89 14.88
N SER A 807 13.56 -15.55 16.08
CA SER A 807 12.52 -16.31 16.76
C SER A 807 11.17 -16.19 16.03
N ALA A 808 10.39 -17.27 16.01
CA ALA A 808 9.01 -17.27 15.54
C ALA A 808 8.15 -16.22 16.28
N PHE A 809 8.38 -16.08 17.60
CA PHE A 809 7.71 -15.12 18.49
C PHE A 809 7.99 -13.64 18.14
N SER A 810 8.87 -13.36 17.18
CA SER A 810 9.02 -12.02 16.61
C SER A 810 7.84 -11.60 15.72
N GLY A 811 7.02 -12.53 15.24
CA GLY A 811 5.87 -12.29 14.36
C GLY A 811 6.22 -11.96 12.90
N ILE A 812 7.38 -11.34 12.62
CA ILE A 812 7.81 -11.01 11.25
C ILE A 812 8.12 -12.28 10.43
N GLY A 813 8.60 -13.36 11.07
CA GLY A 813 9.01 -14.59 10.38
C GLY A 813 7.92 -15.22 9.51
N ARG A 814 6.72 -15.47 10.07
CA ARG A 814 5.62 -16.09 9.32
C ARG A 814 4.95 -15.09 8.35
N ALA A 815 4.89 -13.81 8.71
CA ALA A 815 4.45 -12.75 7.81
C ALA A 815 5.34 -12.69 6.55
N TYR A 816 6.67 -12.81 6.70
CA TYR A 816 7.61 -12.92 5.58
C TYR A 816 7.39 -14.21 4.76
N ALA A 817 7.18 -15.35 5.42
CA ALA A 817 6.92 -16.63 4.76
C ALA A 817 5.67 -16.59 3.84
N ASP A 818 4.61 -15.92 4.26
CA ASP A 818 3.39 -15.71 3.44
C ASP A 818 3.59 -14.63 2.35
N LEU A 819 4.52 -13.69 2.54
CA LEU A 819 4.83 -12.63 1.57
C LEU A 819 5.68 -13.10 0.39
N VAL A 820 6.71 -13.92 0.65
CA VAL A 820 7.73 -14.27 -0.37
C VAL A 820 7.12 -14.76 -1.69
N PRO A 821 6.07 -15.62 -1.72
CA PRO A 821 5.48 -16.07 -2.99
C PRO A 821 4.85 -14.95 -3.84
N SER A 822 4.60 -13.76 -3.29
CA SER A 822 4.00 -12.62 -4.01
C SER A 822 4.85 -12.08 -5.16
N VAL A 823 6.17 -12.30 -5.18
CA VAL A 823 7.02 -11.97 -6.34
C VAL A 823 6.88 -12.99 -7.50
N THR A 824 6.18 -14.10 -7.28
CA THR A 824 6.02 -15.20 -8.23
C THR A 824 4.58 -15.38 -8.71
N PHE A 825 3.59 -15.42 -7.79
CA PHE A 825 2.19 -15.58 -8.18
C PHE A 825 1.63 -14.30 -8.83
N GLU A 826 0.48 -14.42 -9.52
CA GLU A 826 -0.11 -13.36 -10.35
C GLU A 826 0.82 -12.82 -11.47
N GLY A 827 1.79 -13.63 -11.88
CA GLY A 827 2.81 -13.34 -12.89
C GLY A 827 4.16 -13.08 -12.25
N GLU A 828 5.17 -13.85 -12.65
CA GLU A 828 6.54 -13.69 -12.17
C GLU A 828 7.06 -12.29 -12.55
N ASN A 829 7.76 -11.63 -11.61
CA ASN A 829 8.10 -10.21 -11.71
C ASN A 829 8.96 -9.87 -12.95
N PHE A 830 9.96 -10.68 -13.32
CA PHE A 830 10.80 -10.44 -14.51
C PHE A 830 10.00 -10.60 -15.81
N VAL A 831 9.00 -11.48 -15.85
CA VAL A 831 8.04 -11.58 -16.97
C VAL A 831 7.10 -10.37 -17.01
N LEU A 832 6.64 -9.87 -15.87
CA LEU A 832 5.78 -8.68 -15.80
C LEU A 832 6.50 -7.39 -16.18
N ASP A 833 7.79 -7.28 -15.87
CA ASP A 833 8.62 -6.15 -16.30
C ASP A 833 8.60 -5.99 -17.83
N GLN A 834 8.62 -7.10 -18.58
CA GLN A 834 8.46 -7.05 -20.04
C GLN A 834 7.12 -6.45 -20.49
N GLN A 835 6.03 -6.63 -19.72
CA GLN A 835 4.70 -6.08 -20.04
C GLN A 835 4.70 -4.55 -19.87
N ALA A 836 5.27 -4.05 -18.77
CA ALA A 836 5.45 -2.61 -18.54
C ALA A 836 6.36 -1.97 -19.59
N VAL A 837 7.48 -2.62 -19.93
CA VAL A 837 8.44 -2.13 -20.93
C VAL A 837 7.86 -2.10 -22.34
N ARG A 838 7.09 -3.13 -22.75
CA ARG A 838 6.39 -3.13 -24.05
C ARG A 838 5.38 -1.98 -24.15
N ALA A 839 4.70 -1.64 -23.05
CA ALA A 839 3.80 -0.48 -22.99
C ALA A 839 4.56 0.85 -23.12
N ALA A 840 5.67 1.01 -22.38
CA ALA A 840 6.52 2.20 -22.44
C ALA A 840 7.13 2.42 -23.84
N LEU A 841 7.69 1.38 -24.45
CA LEU A 841 8.21 1.44 -25.83
C LEU A 841 7.12 1.75 -26.85
N LYS A 842 5.91 1.18 -26.71
CA LYS A 842 4.78 1.49 -27.60
C LYS A 842 4.39 2.97 -27.49
N ALA A 843 4.31 3.50 -26.27
CA ALA A 843 4.02 4.92 -26.04
C ALA A 843 5.11 5.80 -26.66
N TYR A 844 6.39 5.50 -26.42
CA TYR A 844 7.50 6.23 -27.04
C TYR A 844 7.42 6.23 -28.57
N ARG A 845 7.27 5.06 -29.20
CA ARG A 845 7.18 4.93 -30.68
C ARG A 845 5.92 5.58 -31.28
N THR A 846 4.89 5.86 -30.47
CA THR A 846 3.70 6.61 -30.89
C THR A 846 3.95 8.13 -30.85
N LEU A 847 4.83 8.60 -29.96
CA LEU A 847 5.15 10.03 -29.77
C LEU A 847 6.38 10.49 -30.56
N PHE A 848 7.29 9.58 -30.91
CA PHE A 848 8.57 9.88 -31.54
C PHE A 848 8.83 9.03 -32.78
N THR A 849 9.07 9.69 -33.92
CA THR A 849 9.49 9.06 -35.18
C THR A 849 10.94 9.42 -35.46
N SER A 850 11.82 8.42 -35.65
CA SER A 850 13.26 8.61 -35.82
C SER A 850 13.90 9.51 -34.75
N GLY A 851 13.44 9.37 -33.50
CA GLY A 851 13.89 10.16 -32.34
C GLY A 851 13.36 11.60 -32.27
N LYS A 852 12.55 12.06 -33.25
CA LYS A 852 11.94 13.41 -33.25
C LYS A 852 10.47 13.33 -32.82
N ALA A 853 10.03 14.30 -32.02
CA ALA A 853 8.65 14.39 -31.55
C ALA A 853 7.68 14.60 -32.73
N VAL A 854 6.56 13.89 -32.71
CA VAL A 854 5.48 14.06 -33.70
C VAL A 854 4.70 15.34 -33.34
N ALA A 855 4.66 16.30 -34.26
CA ALA A 855 4.24 17.69 -34.01
C ALA A 855 2.75 17.90 -33.63
N SER A 856 1.94 16.84 -33.55
CA SER A 856 0.48 16.91 -33.34
C SER A 856 0.00 16.50 -31.93
N VAL A 857 0.89 16.07 -31.03
CA VAL A 857 0.47 15.55 -29.71
C VAL A 857 0.49 16.64 -28.64
N ASN A 858 -0.68 16.87 -28.03
CA ASN A 858 -0.82 17.74 -26.89
C ASN A 858 -0.16 17.10 -25.64
N SER A 859 0.83 17.78 -25.04
CA SER A 859 1.56 17.26 -23.88
C SER A 859 0.69 17.07 -22.63
N SER A 860 -0.48 17.71 -22.56
CA SER A 860 -1.44 17.55 -21.45
C SER A 860 -2.41 16.36 -21.61
N SER A 861 -2.36 15.61 -22.73
CA SER A 861 -3.24 14.45 -22.97
C SER A 861 -2.55 13.09 -22.79
N LEU A 862 -1.34 13.04 -22.20
CA LEU A 862 -0.66 11.77 -21.94
C LEU A 862 -1.27 11.05 -20.71
N PRO A 863 -1.54 9.73 -20.81
CA PRO A 863 -1.94 8.93 -19.65
C PRO A 863 -0.90 8.97 -18.52
N PRO A 864 -1.31 8.99 -17.23
CA PRO A 864 -0.40 9.05 -16.08
C PRO A 864 0.78 8.07 -16.14
N SER A 865 0.54 6.83 -16.60
CA SER A 865 1.57 5.78 -16.79
C SER A 865 2.70 6.15 -17.77
N THR A 866 2.52 7.18 -18.59
CA THR A 866 3.45 7.62 -19.64
C THR A 866 3.79 9.11 -19.57
N ALA A 867 3.29 9.82 -18.55
CA ALA A 867 3.38 11.27 -18.45
C ALA A 867 4.82 11.79 -18.50
N TYR A 868 5.82 11.03 -18.04
CA TYR A 868 7.25 11.40 -18.09
C TYR A 868 7.76 11.67 -19.51
N LEU A 869 7.15 11.08 -20.55
CA LEU A 869 7.54 11.29 -21.95
C LEU A 869 7.34 12.75 -22.40
N ARG A 870 6.49 13.53 -21.70
CA ARG A 870 6.33 14.97 -21.96
C ARG A 870 7.65 15.75 -21.87
N LEU A 871 8.58 15.29 -21.03
CA LEU A 871 9.88 15.91 -20.83
C LEU A 871 10.76 15.85 -22.08
N LEU A 872 10.47 14.95 -23.01
CA LEU A 872 11.20 14.78 -24.28
C LEU A 872 10.52 15.47 -25.47
N LEU A 873 9.27 15.93 -25.34
CA LEU A 873 8.53 16.58 -26.44
C LEU A 873 9.05 18.00 -26.73
N THR A 874 9.69 18.65 -25.76
CA THR A 874 10.22 20.00 -25.90
C THR A 874 11.73 19.97 -26.19
N SER A 875 12.14 20.48 -27.36
CA SER A 875 13.51 20.33 -27.89
C SER A 875 14.65 20.89 -27.03
N ASN A 876 14.35 21.79 -26.08
CA ASN A 876 15.31 22.41 -25.16
C ASN A 876 15.06 22.02 -23.68
N SER A 877 14.24 21.01 -23.43
CA SER A 877 13.98 20.50 -22.08
C SER A 877 15.26 19.93 -21.45
N GLN A 878 15.47 20.20 -20.16
CA GLN A 878 16.69 19.81 -19.45
C GLN A 878 16.37 19.31 -18.03
N PRO A 879 17.15 18.36 -17.47
CA PRO A 879 17.05 17.98 -16.06
C PRO A 879 17.24 19.19 -15.13
N PRO A 880 16.52 19.25 -14.00
CA PRO A 880 16.61 20.36 -13.07
C PRO A 880 18.03 20.51 -12.51
N ALA A 881 18.48 21.76 -12.35
CA ALA A 881 19.72 22.06 -11.65
C ALA A 881 19.51 21.89 -10.13
N LEU A 882 20.35 21.10 -9.48
CA LEU A 882 20.21 20.71 -8.09
C LEU A 882 21.05 21.61 -7.17
N THR A 883 20.43 22.10 -6.11
CA THR A 883 21.07 22.79 -4.98
C THR A 883 20.79 22.01 -3.68
N GLU A 884 21.32 22.45 -2.54
CA GLU A 884 21.04 21.76 -1.27
C GLU A 884 19.54 21.77 -0.89
N SER A 885 18.80 22.82 -1.25
CA SER A 885 17.35 22.89 -1.01
C SER A 885 16.53 21.99 -1.94
N SER A 886 17.04 21.63 -3.12
CA SER A 886 16.36 20.72 -4.06
C SER A 886 16.07 19.34 -3.45
N TRP A 887 16.87 18.89 -2.46
CA TRP A 887 16.61 17.63 -1.74
C TRP A 887 15.43 17.71 -0.76
N THR A 888 14.83 18.89 -0.57
CA THR A 888 13.64 19.08 0.26
C THR A 888 12.38 19.42 -0.54
N ASP A 889 12.50 19.67 -1.85
CA ASP A 889 11.39 20.02 -2.74
C ASP A 889 10.80 18.77 -3.45
N PRO A 890 9.57 18.36 -3.13
CA PRO A 890 8.95 17.19 -3.76
C PRO A 890 8.74 17.32 -5.28
N GLU A 891 8.58 18.53 -5.80
CA GLU A 891 8.35 18.74 -7.24
C GLU A 891 9.65 18.48 -8.02
N THR A 892 10.78 19.07 -7.59
CA THR A 892 12.11 18.78 -8.15
C THR A 892 12.46 17.29 -8.06
N LEU A 893 12.20 16.64 -6.92
CA LEU A 893 12.47 15.21 -6.75
C LEU A 893 11.62 14.34 -7.68
N THR A 894 10.34 14.66 -7.85
CA THR A 894 9.44 13.95 -8.76
C THR A 894 9.90 14.10 -10.22
N VAL A 895 10.16 15.34 -10.65
CA VAL A 895 10.64 15.64 -12.02
C VAL A 895 11.98 14.97 -12.30
N LEU A 896 12.86 14.85 -11.31
CA LEU A 896 14.12 14.11 -11.45
C LEU A 896 13.89 12.61 -11.70
N ILE A 897 12.97 11.96 -10.99
CA ILE A 897 12.60 10.55 -11.22
C ILE A 897 11.96 10.36 -12.61
N GLU A 898 11.10 11.29 -13.04
CA GLU A 898 10.52 11.28 -14.39
C GLU A 898 11.59 11.44 -15.49
N TRP A 899 12.60 12.29 -15.27
CA TRP A 899 13.73 12.43 -16.19
C TRP A 899 14.53 11.14 -16.36
N ARG A 900 14.69 10.35 -15.30
CA ARG A 900 15.30 9.02 -15.38
C ARG A 900 14.47 8.07 -16.25
N ALA A 901 13.15 8.01 -16.03
CA ALA A 901 12.25 7.19 -16.85
C ALA A 901 12.27 7.61 -18.32
N ALA A 902 12.24 8.92 -18.59
CA ALA A 902 12.34 9.47 -19.93
C ALA A 902 13.68 9.12 -20.62
N ALA A 903 14.80 9.30 -19.93
CA ALA A 903 16.13 9.04 -20.46
C ALA A 903 16.31 7.57 -20.83
N ILE A 904 15.97 6.63 -19.93
CA ILE A 904 16.19 5.20 -20.16
C ILE A 904 15.23 4.61 -21.21
N VAL A 905 13.97 5.08 -21.26
CA VAL A 905 13.02 4.65 -22.29
C VAL A 905 13.45 5.14 -23.68
N ARG A 906 13.92 6.39 -23.79
CA ARG A 906 14.48 6.93 -25.04
C ARG A 906 15.69 6.13 -25.49
N ASP A 907 16.64 5.90 -24.58
CA ASP A 907 17.89 5.19 -24.85
C ASP A 907 17.61 3.77 -25.36
N PHE A 908 16.79 3.00 -24.63
CA PHE A 908 16.39 1.66 -25.04
C PHE A 908 15.57 1.65 -26.33
N ALA A 909 14.67 2.63 -26.54
CA ALA A 909 13.91 2.73 -27.79
C ALA A 909 14.82 2.97 -29.00
N VAL A 910 15.83 3.85 -28.88
CA VAL A 910 16.82 4.12 -29.94
C VAL A 910 17.70 2.89 -30.19
N ALA A 911 18.23 2.26 -29.14
CA ALA A 911 19.03 1.03 -29.29
C ALA A 911 18.23 -0.08 -29.99
N SER A 912 16.99 -0.33 -29.54
CA SER A 912 16.10 -1.35 -30.09
C SER A 912 15.62 -1.09 -31.53
N ALA A 913 15.83 0.11 -32.06
CA ALA A 913 15.47 0.47 -33.44
C ALA A 913 16.64 0.28 -34.42
N SER A 914 17.84 -0.03 -33.94
CA SER A 914 19.01 -0.30 -34.78
C SER A 914 19.08 -1.78 -35.19
N GLU A 915 18.74 -2.05 -36.45
CA GLU A 915 18.60 -3.40 -37.05
C GLU A 915 19.87 -4.28 -37.05
N LYS A 916 20.98 -3.80 -36.47
CA LYS A 916 22.28 -4.50 -36.41
C LYS A 916 22.66 -5.01 -35.01
N THR A 917 21.78 -4.88 -34.03
CA THR A 917 22.07 -5.34 -32.67
C THR A 917 21.47 -6.72 -32.45
N ASP A 918 22.33 -7.73 -32.34
CA ASP A 918 21.94 -9.04 -31.79
C ASP A 918 21.21 -8.85 -30.46
N MET A 919 20.08 -9.50 -30.26
CA MET A 919 19.25 -9.27 -29.05
C MET A 919 19.96 -9.71 -27.75
N TRP A 920 20.98 -10.56 -27.87
CA TRP A 920 21.88 -10.98 -26.77
C TRP A 920 22.97 -9.93 -26.44
N ASN A 921 23.14 -8.90 -27.27
CA ASN A 921 24.15 -7.83 -27.11
C ASN A 921 23.59 -6.56 -26.45
N VAL A 922 22.35 -6.62 -25.95
CA VAL A 922 21.70 -5.58 -25.15
C VAL A 922 22.00 -5.81 -23.66
N ASP A 923 22.04 -4.75 -22.85
CA ASP A 923 22.05 -4.86 -21.38
C ASP A 923 20.98 -5.85 -20.90
N ALA A 924 21.40 -7.01 -20.39
CA ALA A 924 20.51 -8.09 -19.97
C ALA A 924 19.56 -7.68 -18.82
N THR A 925 19.84 -6.55 -18.15
CA THR A 925 19.00 -5.98 -17.08
C THR A 925 18.06 -4.86 -17.57
N ILE A 926 18.05 -4.54 -18.87
CA ILE A 926 17.34 -3.37 -19.40
C ILE A 926 15.83 -3.43 -19.14
N TYR A 927 15.23 -4.62 -19.20
CA TYR A 927 13.80 -4.78 -18.95
C TYR A 927 13.45 -4.41 -17.51
N GLN A 928 14.23 -4.87 -16.53
CA GLN A 928 14.05 -4.59 -15.12
C GLN A 928 14.33 -3.11 -14.83
N ARG A 929 15.41 -2.56 -15.39
CA ARG A 929 15.78 -1.13 -15.22
C ARG A 929 14.71 -0.19 -15.78
N VAL A 930 14.22 -0.45 -17.00
CA VAL A 930 13.15 0.35 -17.63
C VAL A 930 11.83 0.17 -16.89
N SER A 931 11.40 -1.07 -16.59
CA SER A 931 10.16 -1.35 -15.82
C SER A 931 10.16 -0.63 -14.48
N LYS A 932 11.25 -0.75 -13.71
CA LYS A 932 11.44 -0.07 -12.44
C LYS A 932 11.37 1.45 -12.61
N ALA A 933 12.09 2.02 -13.58
CA ALA A 933 12.12 3.47 -13.79
C ALA A 933 10.75 4.06 -14.17
N VAL A 934 10.01 3.45 -15.11
CA VAL A 934 8.68 3.95 -15.51
C VAL A 934 7.65 3.77 -14.40
N THR A 935 7.74 2.68 -13.63
CA THR A 935 6.85 2.43 -12.49
C THR A 935 7.14 3.40 -11.34
N GLU A 936 8.41 3.62 -10.98
CA GLU A 936 8.79 4.60 -9.94
C GLU A 936 8.43 6.03 -10.36
N SER A 937 8.49 6.36 -11.65
CA SER A 937 7.99 7.63 -12.19
C SER A 937 6.47 7.78 -12.04
N PHE A 938 5.69 6.73 -12.31
CA PHE A 938 4.25 6.74 -12.03
C PHE A 938 3.98 6.94 -10.52
N VAL A 939 4.67 6.20 -9.65
CA VAL A 939 4.51 6.34 -8.19
C VAL A 939 4.92 7.74 -7.69
N ALA A 940 5.96 8.35 -8.25
CA ALA A 940 6.34 9.72 -7.89
C ALA A 940 5.26 10.76 -8.29
N GLY A 941 4.57 10.53 -9.42
CA GLY A 941 3.40 11.30 -9.83
C GLY A 941 2.22 11.14 -8.86
N GLU A 942 1.91 9.91 -8.45
CA GLU A 942 0.88 9.64 -7.44
C GLU A 942 1.23 10.27 -6.08
N VAL A 943 2.49 10.18 -5.64
CA VAL A 943 2.99 10.83 -4.42
C VAL A 943 2.82 12.36 -4.50
N SER A 944 3.09 12.98 -5.65
CA SER A 944 2.77 14.40 -5.88
C SER A 944 1.26 14.71 -5.77
N GLY A 945 0.39 13.76 -6.14
CA GLY A 945 -1.05 13.81 -5.86
C GLY A 945 -1.38 13.70 -4.36
N MET A 946 -0.66 12.86 -3.61
CA MET A 946 -0.80 12.74 -2.15
C MET A 946 -0.40 14.04 -1.43
N PHE A 947 0.66 14.74 -1.87
CA PHE A 947 1.02 16.06 -1.33
C PHE A 947 -0.13 17.07 -1.46
N LYS A 948 -0.75 17.16 -2.65
CA LYS A 948 -1.89 18.06 -2.90
C LYS A 948 -3.11 17.69 -2.06
N THR A 949 -3.38 16.39 -1.93
CA THR A 949 -4.47 15.86 -1.12
C THR A 949 -4.27 16.21 0.36
N LEU A 950 -3.05 16.10 0.90
CA LEU A 950 -2.73 16.52 2.27
C LEU A 950 -2.93 18.03 2.49
N ASP A 951 -2.60 18.88 1.52
CA ASP A 951 -2.83 20.33 1.66
C ASP A 951 -4.32 20.68 1.67
N GLU A 952 -5.13 19.98 0.86
CA GLU A 952 -6.59 20.15 0.80
C GLU A 952 -7.34 19.50 1.98
N ASP A 953 -6.80 18.46 2.61
CA ASP A 953 -7.46 17.74 3.72
C ASP A 953 -7.61 18.64 4.95
N ARG A 954 -8.84 18.86 5.42
CA ARG A 954 -9.12 19.69 6.61
C ARG A 954 -9.28 18.89 7.90
N ALA A 955 -9.28 17.56 7.84
CA ALA A 955 -9.39 16.70 9.02
C ALA A 955 -8.04 16.57 9.76
N LEU A 956 -6.92 16.64 9.02
CA LEU A 956 -5.57 16.55 9.58
C LEU A 956 -5.06 17.91 10.07
N GLY A 957 -4.49 17.91 11.28
CA GLY A 957 -3.80 19.05 11.86
C GLY A 957 -2.49 19.36 11.13
N GLN A 958 -2.05 20.62 11.18
CA GLN A 958 -0.88 21.08 10.44
C GLN A 958 0.39 20.29 10.81
N GLY A 959 0.55 19.86 12.07
CA GLY A 959 1.68 19.01 12.48
C GLY A 959 1.69 17.65 11.77
N GLU A 960 0.56 16.94 11.78
CA GLU A 960 0.39 15.64 11.13
C GLU A 960 0.70 15.73 9.62
N LYS A 961 0.18 16.76 8.94
CA LYS A 961 0.51 17.04 7.54
C LYS A 961 2.02 17.17 7.31
N GLN A 962 2.73 17.93 8.15
CA GLN A 962 4.19 18.09 8.00
C GLN A 962 4.94 16.77 8.22
N VAL A 963 4.50 15.91 9.14
CA VAL A 963 5.12 14.59 9.36
C VAL A 963 4.88 13.66 8.15
N LEU A 964 3.65 13.62 7.61
CA LEU A 964 3.35 12.82 6.41
C LEU A 964 4.12 13.34 5.18
N LYS A 965 4.24 14.67 5.02
CA LYS A 965 5.09 15.28 3.98
C LYS A 965 6.56 14.84 4.10
N LYS A 966 7.11 14.77 5.32
CA LYS A 966 8.48 14.23 5.54
C LYS A 966 8.60 12.76 5.11
N LEU A 967 7.61 11.91 5.40
CA LEU A 967 7.62 10.52 4.93
C LEU A 967 7.60 10.42 3.40
N TYR A 968 6.75 11.21 2.74
CA TYR A 968 6.65 11.21 1.27
C TYR A 968 7.94 11.74 0.62
N THR A 969 8.57 12.79 1.16
CA THR A 969 9.89 13.24 0.71
C THR A 969 10.96 12.17 0.94
N LEU A 970 10.93 11.43 2.07
CA LEU A 970 11.86 10.34 2.33
C LEU A 970 11.70 9.18 1.33
N PHE A 971 10.47 8.86 0.95
CA PHE A 971 10.18 7.90 -0.11
C PHE A 971 10.81 8.33 -1.46
N LEU A 972 10.62 9.58 -1.88
CA LEU A 972 11.19 10.10 -3.13
C LEU A 972 12.74 10.08 -3.10
N LEU A 973 13.35 10.56 -2.00
CA LEU A 973 14.81 10.56 -1.85
C LEU A 973 15.41 9.15 -1.88
N THR A 974 14.80 8.18 -1.18
CA THR A 974 15.30 6.80 -1.16
C THR A 974 15.06 6.06 -2.47
N THR A 975 14.03 6.45 -3.24
CA THR A 975 13.81 5.99 -4.63
C THR A 975 14.94 6.47 -5.55
N ILE A 976 15.42 7.71 -5.37
CA ILE A 976 16.57 8.25 -6.10
C ILE A 976 17.87 7.55 -5.68
N GLU A 977 18.10 7.36 -4.37
CA GLU A 977 19.29 6.67 -3.84
C GLU A 977 19.39 5.23 -4.38
N ALA A 978 18.29 4.47 -4.35
CA ALA A 978 18.22 3.09 -4.83
C ALA A 978 18.36 2.93 -6.36
N SER A 979 18.56 4.03 -7.08
CA SER A 979 18.63 4.09 -8.54
C SER A 979 19.77 4.99 -9.05
N LEU A 980 20.75 5.30 -8.18
CA LEU A 980 21.87 6.20 -8.47
C LEU A 980 22.69 5.81 -9.70
N SER A 981 22.77 4.53 -10.06
CA SER A 981 23.42 4.06 -11.30
C SER A 981 22.88 4.79 -12.52
N ASP A 982 21.56 4.88 -12.65
CA ASP A 982 20.92 5.47 -13.83
C ASP A 982 21.07 7.00 -13.81
N PHE A 983 20.94 7.61 -12.62
CA PHE A 983 21.11 9.06 -12.44
C PHE A 983 22.53 9.54 -12.79
N LEU A 984 23.56 8.75 -12.46
CA LEU A 984 24.95 9.04 -12.81
C LEU A 984 25.22 8.74 -14.30
N SER A 985 24.79 7.57 -14.81
CA SER A 985 25.01 7.19 -16.22
C SER A 985 24.38 8.16 -17.22
N PHE A 986 23.20 8.70 -16.92
CA PHE A 986 22.51 9.68 -17.79
C PHE A 986 22.83 11.15 -17.44
N GLY A 987 23.78 11.42 -16.53
CA GLY A 987 24.21 12.78 -16.19
C GLY A 987 23.10 13.66 -15.55
N LEU A 988 22.14 13.04 -14.88
CA LEU A 988 20.91 13.70 -14.39
C LEU A 988 21.13 14.50 -13.08
N LEU A 989 22.18 14.19 -12.31
CA LEU A 989 22.54 14.91 -11.08
C LEU A 989 23.30 16.22 -11.38
N ARG A 990 22.59 17.20 -11.95
CA ARG A 990 23.14 18.50 -12.36
C ARG A 990 23.32 19.46 -11.19
N ILE A 991 24.28 19.18 -10.31
CA ILE A 991 24.55 20.02 -9.13
C ILE A 991 25.07 21.41 -9.57
N SER A 992 24.47 22.47 -9.00
CA SER A 992 24.75 23.87 -9.31
C SER A 992 25.15 24.64 -8.03
N GLY A 993 25.88 25.74 -8.22
CA GLY A 993 26.63 26.43 -7.16
C GLY A 993 28.13 26.14 -7.25
N SER A 994 28.88 26.36 -6.17
CA SER A 994 30.33 26.16 -6.16
C SER A 994 30.71 24.73 -5.79
N VAL A 995 31.01 23.90 -6.80
CA VAL A 995 31.83 22.70 -6.58
C VAL A 995 33.27 23.17 -6.35
N SER A 996 33.64 23.38 -5.08
CA SER A 996 35.06 23.45 -4.72
C SER A 996 35.76 22.20 -5.26
N SER A 997 36.97 22.35 -5.80
CA SER A 997 37.79 21.28 -6.38
C SER A 997 38.14 20.13 -5.40
N THR A 998 37.65 20.19 -4.15
CA THR A 998 37.79 19.20 -3.08
C THR A 998 36.59 18.25 -2.90
N VAL A 999 35.46 18.48 -3.58
CA VAL A 999 34.18 17.78 -3.29
C VAL A 999 34.06 16.45 -4.06
N THR A 1000 34.81 15.44 -3.62
CA THR A 1000 34.94 14.12 -4.30
C THR A 1000 33.76 13.15 -4.09
N ASP A 1001 32.51 13.64 -3.98
CA ASP A 1001 31.31 12.81 -3.88
C ASP A 1001 30.05 13.58 -4.37
N PRO A 1002 29.63 13.42 -5.65
CA PRO A 1002 28.44 14.09 -6.18
C PRO A 1002 27.12 13.52 -5.62
N THR A 1003 27.17 12.45 -4.83
CA THR A 1003 25.98 11.80 -4.23
C THR A 1003 25.86 12.08 -2.73
N ARG A 1004 26.77 12.87 -2.15
CA ARG A 1004 26.88 13.09 -0.70
C ARG A 1004 25.66 13.80 -0.12
N SER A 1005 25.21 14.87 -0.78
CA SER A 1005 24.14 15.74 -0.30
C SER A 1005 22.79 15.00 -0.24
N LEU A 1006 22.52 14.10 -1.20
CA LEU A 1006 21.38 13.18 -1.15
C LEU A 1006 21.41 12.29 0.11
N ARG A 1007 22.54 11.60 0.38
CA ARG A 1007 22.67 10.75 1.58
C ARG A 1007 22.56 11.55 2.89
N GLN A 1008 23.07 12.78 2.90
CA GLN A 1008 22.93 13.70 4.03
C GLN A 1008 21.47 14.15 4.23
N ALA A 1009 20.74 14.45 3.15
CA ALA A 1009 19.31 14.77 3.21
C ALA A 1009 18.50 13.59 3.76
N ILE A 1010 18.72 12.37 3.25
CA ILE A 1010 18.09 11.13 3.75
C ILE A 1010 18.37 10.95 5.26
N SER A 1011 19.64 10.99 5.69
CA SER A 1011 19.95 10.84 7.11
C SER A 1011 19.39 11.97 7.98
N THR A 1012 19.25 13.18 7.45
CA THR A 1012 18.67 14.32 8.19
C THR A 1012 17.17 14.13 8.35
N LEU A 1013 16.48 13.75 7.28
CA LEU A 1013 15.05 13.52 7.27
C LEU A 1013 14.65 12.33 8.15
N CYS A 1014 15.41 11.23 8.13
CA CYS A 1014 15.22 10.12 9.07
C CYS A 1014 15.34 10.57 10.54
N LYS A 1015 16.31 11.44 10.87
CA LYS A 1015 16.42 12.01 12.23
C LYS A 1015 15.25 12.92 12.60
N GLN A 1016 14.65 13.62 11.63
CA GLN A 1016 13.48 14.47 11.84
C GLN A 1016 12.15 13.70 11.96
N ILE A 1017 12.11 12.46 11.47
CA ILE A 1017 10.96 11.54 11.59
C ILE A 1017 11.07 10.69 12.85
N LEU A 1018 12.30 10.36 13.29
CA LEU A 1018 12.54 9.47 14.42
C LEU A 1018 11.77 9.80 15.72
N PRO A 1019 11.60 11.08 16.16
CA PRO A 1019 10.78 11.40 17.33
C PRO A 1019 9.29 11.04 17.17
N GLU A 1020 8.79 11.09 15.94
CA GLU A 1020 7.39 10.81 15.58
C GLU A 1020 7.14 9.32 15.29
N ALA A 1021 8.21 8.50 15.25
CA ALA A 1021 8.16 7.15 14.70
C ALA A 1021 7.16 6.24 15.42
N ILE A 1022 7.03 6.36 16.76
CA ILE A 1022 6.05 5.57 17.53
C ILE A 1022 4.61 6.03 17.21
N GLY A 1023 4.35 7.34 17.17
CA GLY A 1023 3.03 7.86 16.80
C GLY A 1023 2.59 7.45 15.39
N LEU A 1024 3.55 7.42 14.45
CA LEU A 1024 3.32 6.90 13.10
C LEU A 1024 3.05 5.38 13.08
N THR A 1025 3.80 4.58 13.85
CA THR A 1025 3.51 3.14 13.91
C THR A 1025 2.19 2.82 14.60
N ASP A 1026 1.81 3.59 15.63
CA ASP A 1026 0.56 3.41 16.36
C ASP A 1026 -0.66 3.87 15.54
N ALA A 1027 -0.48 4.84 14.64
CA ALA A 1027 -1.50 5.27 13.69
C ALA A 1027 -1.95 4.18 12.70
N PHE A 1028 -1.21 3.07 12.57
CA PHE A 1028 -1.68 1.88 11.84
C PHE A 1028 -2.69 1.02 12.62
N GLY A 1029 -2.97 1.32 13.90
CA GLY A 1029 -4.04 0.67 14.67
C GLY A 1029 -3.92 -0.86 14.75
N PHE A 1030 -2.70 -1.37 14.89
CA PHE A 1030 -2.46 -2.77 15.20
C PHE A 1030 -2.52 -2.99 16.72
N SER A 1031 -3.39 -3.89 17.15
CA SER A 1031 -3.39 -4.45 18.50
C SER A 1031 -2.26 -5.47 18.69
N ASP A 1032 -1.90 -5.78 19.92
CA ASP A 1032 -0.90 -6.83 20.18
C ASP A 1032 -1.40 -8.22 19.74
N TRP A 1033 -2.73 -8.43 19.68
CA TRP A 1033 -3.33 -9.62 19.08
C TRP A 1033 -3.21 -9.63 17.55
N ASP A 1034 -3.33 -8.48 16.85
CA ASP A 1034 -3.03 -8.38 15.41
C ASP A 1034 -1.56 -8.73 15.14
N LEU A 1035 -0.64 -8.15 15.94
CA LEU A 1035 0.79 -8.27 15.73
C LEU A 1035 1.32 -9.66 16.05
N ASP A 1036 0.75 -10.33 17.06
CA ASP A 1036 1.16 -11.64 17.57
C ASP A 1036 2.69 -11.74 17.73
N SER A 1037 3.27 -10.75 18.41
CA SER A 1037 4.71 -10.55 18.51
C SER A 1037 5.10 -10.17 19.93
N ALA A 1038 6.01 -10.93 20.53
CA ALA A 1038 6.63 -10.58 21.81
C ALA A 1038 7.51 -9.32 21.71
N LEU A 1039 8.06 -9.03 20.52
CA LEU A 1039 8.96 -7.90 20.30
C LEU A 1039 8.24 -6.61 19.90
N GLY A 1040 7.02 -6.72 19.38
CA GLY A 1040 6.23 -5.60 18.85
C GLY A 1040 5.16 -5.06 19.79
N ARG A 1041 5.14 -5.49 21.06
CA ARG A 1041 4.11 -5.11 22.04
C ARG A 1041 3.93 -3.60 22.19
N TYR A 1042 2.70 -3.17 22.45
CA TYR A 1042 2.34 -1.76 22.64
C TYR A 1042 3.00 -1.14 23.89
N ASP A 1043 3.09 -1.89 24.99
CA ASP A 1043 3.72 -1.45 26.24
C ASP A 1043 5.25 -1.42 26.21
N GLY A 1044 5.86 -2.10 25.24
CA GLY A 1044 7.31 -2.24 25.14
C GLY A 1044 7.93 -3.27 26.10
N ASP A 1045 7.15 -4.10 26.81
CA ASP A 1045 7.69 -5.13 27.71
C ASP A 1045 8.14 -6.40 26.95
N THR A 1046 9.13 -6.19 26.09
CA THR A 1046 9.53 -7.19 25.08
C THR A 1046 10.33 -8.36 25.63
N TYR A 1047 11.04 -8.17 26.75
CA TYR A 1047 11.87 -9.25 27.33
C TYR A 1047 11.02 -10.21 28.17
N GLN A 1048 10.11 -9.68 28.99
CA GLN A 1048 9.20 -10.50 29.78
C GLN A 1048 8.30 -11.33 28.86
N ALA A 1049 7.68 -10.72 27.85
CA ALA A 1049 6.85 -11.43 26.89
C ALA A 1049 7.60 -12.48 26.06
N LEU A 1050 8.88 -12.23 25.74
CA LEU A 1050 9.72 -13.22 25.04
C LEU A 1050 10.10 -14.39 25.96
N TRP A 1051 10.39 -14.12 27.24
CA TRP A 1051 10.65 -15.12 28.27
C TRP A 1051 9.42 -16.00 28.52
N GLU A 1052 8.25 -15.39 28.68
CA GLU A 1052 6.97 -16.08 28.87
C GLU A 1052 6.64 -17.01 27.70
N ARG A 1053 6.77 -16.54 26.44
CA ARG A 1053 6.59 -17.41 25.27
C ARG A 1053 7.62 -18.54 25.19
N ALA A 1054 8.84 -18.34 25.69
CA ALA A 1054 9.81 -19.44 25.77
C ALA A 1054 9.41 -20.51 26.80
N GLN A 1055 8.64 -20.16 27.84
CA GLN A 1055 8.10 -21.16 28.79
C GLN A 1055 6.98 -22.02 28.20
N THR A 1056 6.33 -21.60 27.10
CA THR A 1056 5.26 -22.39 26.46
C THR A 1056 5.76 -23.43 25.46
N GLU A 1057 7.07 -23.44 25.18
CA GLU A 1057 7.73 -24.41 24.30
C GLU A 1057 7.56 -25.85 24.83
N PRO A 1058 6.95 -26.77 24.05
CA PRO A 1058 6.77 -28.17 24.46
C PRO A 1058 8.06 -28.88 24.88
N LEU A 1059 9.21 -28.56 24.27
CA LEU A 1059 10.50 -29.12 24.68
C LEU A 1059 10.93 -28.74 26.11
N ASN A 1060 10.42 -27.64 26.66
CA ASN A 1060 10.72 -27.18 28.01
C ASN A 1060 9.80 -27.81 29.09
N GLN A 1061 8.79 -28.60 28.70
CA GLN A 1061 7.90 -29.29 29.65
C GLN A 1061 8.59 -30.41 30.44
N LYS A 1062 9.77 -30.87 29.98
CA LYS A 1062 10.64 -31.84 30.65
C LYS A 1062 12.06 -31.30 30.62
N GLU A 1063 12.76 -31.34 31.75
CA GLU A 1063 14.19 -30.99 31.81
C GLU A 1063 15.05 -31.96 30.97
N VAL A 1064 14.69 -33.26 30.99
CA VAL A 1064 15.36 -34.30 30.22
C VAL A 1064 14.53 -34.63 28.98
N SER A 1065 15.13 -34.45 27.80
CA SER A 1065 14.51 -34.82 26.51
C SER A 1065 14.23 -36.32 26.43
N ASP A 1066 13.09 -36.70 25.83
CA ASP A 1066 12.73 -38.10 25.58
C ASP A 1066 13.78 -38.86 24.73
N ALA A 1067 14.56 -38.15 23.92
CA ALA A 1067 15.69 -38.72 23.17
C ALA A 1067 16.92 -39.09 24.04
N TYR A 1068 16.91 -38.80 25.33
CA TYR A 1068 18.05 -39.02 26.22
C TYR A 1068 18.41 -40.50 26.35
N GLU A 1069 17.45 -41.36 26.71
CA GLU A 1069 17.70 -42.79 26.95
C GLU A 1069 18.08 -43.53 25.66
N GLU A 1070 17.46 -43.20 24.54
CA GLU A 1070 17.70 -43.86 23.23
C GLU A 1070 19.01 -43.39 22.58
N SER A 1071 19.28 -42.08 22.55
CA SER A 1071 20.35 -41.50 21.73
C SER A 1071 21.50 -40.91 22.54
N ILE A 1072 21.22 -40.08 23.54
CA ILE A 1072 22.26 -39.30 24.24
C ILE A 1072 23.06 -40.20 25.21
N LYS A 1073 22.35 -40.93 26.08
CA LYS A 1073 22.93 -41.77 27.13
C LYS A 1073 23.83 -42.88 26.56
N PRO A 1074 23.46 -43.64 25.51
CA PRO A 1074 24.36 -44.64 24.93
C PRO A 1074 25.59 -44.01 24.27
N MET A 1075 25.44 -42.85 23.63
CA MET A 1075 26.57 -42.10 23.06
C MET A 1075 27.56 -41.63 24.14
N LEU A 1076 27.06 -41.04 25.23
CA LEU A 1076 27.89 -40.63 26.38
C LEU A 1076 28.59 -41.82 27.02
N GLN A 1077 27.87 -42.92 27.32
CA GLN A 1077 28.45 -44.12 27.91
C GLN A 1077 29.47 -44.80 26.98
N ARG A 1078 29.26 -44.78 25.66
CA ARG A 1078 30.25 -45.24 24.68
C ARG A 1078 31.51 -44.37 24.72
N GLY A 1079 31.37 -43.05 24.71
CA GLY A 1079 32.49 -42.11 24.82
C GLY A 1079 33.31 -42.32 26.10
N GLN A 1080 32.64 -42.42 27.25
CA GLN A 1080 33.27 -42.69 28.55
C GLN A 1080 34.01 -44.04 28.59
N ARG A 1081 33.44 -45.11 28.02
CA ARG A 1081 34.11 -46.42 27.93
C ARG A 1081 35.38 -46.34 27.08
N LEU A 1082 35.31 -45.70 25.91
CA LEU A 1082 36.46 -45.55 25.01
C LEU A 1082 37.57 -44.70 25.65
N ALA A 1083 37.22 -43.59 26.30
CA ALA A 1083 38.20 -42.76 27.03
C ALA A 1083 38.92 -43.54 28.14
N LYS A 1084 38.18 -44.35 28.92
CA LYS A 1084 38.75 -45.23 29.97
C LYS A 1084 39.63 -46.35 29.41
N MET A 1085 39.41 -46.78 28.17
CA MET A 1085 40.28 -47.75 27.49
C MET A 1085 41.54 -47.09 26.93
N GLY A 1086 41.42 -45.89 26.35
CA GLY A 1086 42.55 -45.11 25.85
C GLY A 1086 43.50 -44.65 26.96
N ALA A 1087 42.99 -44.34 28.15
CA ALA A 1087 43.79 -43.96 29.33
C ALA A 1087 44.42 -45.15 30.08
N LYS A 1088 44.26 -46.38 29.59
CA LYS A 1088 44.88 -47.61 30.13
C LYS A 1088 45.98 -48.20 29.22
N LEU A 1089 46.28 -47.52 28.12
CA LEU A 1089 47.38 -47.80 27.18
C LEU A 1089 48.50 -46.76 27.34
#